data_AF-A0AAD4H5N6-F1
#
_entry.id   AF-A0AAD4H5N6-F1
#
_cell.length_a   1.000
_cell.length_b   1.000
_cell.length_c   1.000
_cell.angle_alpha   90.00
_cell.angle_beta   90.00
_cell.angle_gamma   90.00
#
_symmetry.space_group_name_H-M   'P 1'
#
loop_
_entity.id
_entity.type
_entity.pdbx_description
1 polymer ?
#
loop_
_entity_poly.entity_id
_entity_poly.type
_entity_poly.pdbx_seq_one_letter_code
_entity_poly.pdbx_strand_id
1 'polypeptide(L)'
;MPFAWSSTFTLGQPLESSKGDKIILPQPALESIIQAHASAPPPPPPLPDPNYDPTSWSQPQYNPYQHLNKPQELPSPLTFQIRNPANRLLTHGGVKEFSAADGQVHLPVWMMSSLALSPGDQVMIKYAALPKGTWAKFRPLSADYTEILDFRALLEARLRSNYTTLTRGEVLKVHQGAKEFGFVVEELKPEPGEAVCITDTDLEVDIEPLDTEMADGTTQSARGVLNGHGSGSGGNNMDNMLKIGVESQGHVAPKAYQRWTVDVPIRKSGVKITVHVQEPGDLDVVVSTKHSISLQDHIWANFDSVSPRVITIPAADQDYATQQDSQIIHIALHGRESSGSASFGSSTSTAPASAGDAVYSIQVQYHDDQDSSSTPSSVPSTIVDTPNKDAPGYQECDNCGSWIPERTIMLHSNFCHRNNAKCTKCSLVMKKEDLPNHFHCDHCDMHGSISEKNKHMEIYHGWYQCSCESFESPSLPELAKHRRTTCSERFIICRYCHTLVQQGGPSSNARDRMRGLNSHESYCGDRTIQCQKCSQMVSLKDVQVHAQNHEYQRQNQATPHLCSNQNCVRGKGSTVNVLGLCQLCFGPYWIPTEDPKNQKLVQRLARKYHSQLMSGCGNNWCRNQYCATSRGRQMDATSAATEMMGILKEARVGAAEGHKTWLCVDEGTTRKKVMAELLLEEVRGQYAIEWCVKALEAERTDLEAAAQWLHLQAPKVKKAVA
;
A
#
# COMPACT_ATOMS: atom_id res chain seq x y z
N MET A 1 20.99 15.02 -37.05
CA MET A 1 20.37 13.91 -37.80
C MET A 1 20.69 12.63 -37.06
N PRO A 2 19.73 11.75 -36.76
CA PRO A 2 20.05 10.41 -36.28
C PRO A 2 20.85 9.67 -37.35
N PHE A 3 21.84 8.87 -36.96
CA PHE A 3 22.56 7.99 -37.87
C PHE A 3 21.59 6.96 -38.47
N ALA A 4 21.84 6.51 -39.70
CA ALA A 4 21.01 5.51 -40.37
C ALA A 4 21.73 4.16 -40.36
N TRP A 5 21.08 3.13 -39.84
CA TRP A 5 21.55 1.75 -39.88
C TRP A 5 20.41 0.83 -40.27
N SER A 6 20.67 -0.15 -41.14
CA SER A 6 19.70 -1.20 -41.49
C SER A 6 20.42 -2.47 -41.92
N SER A 7 19.88 -3.62 -41.51
CA SER A 7 20.38 -4.93 -41.91
C SER A 7 19.22 -5.93 -42.04
N THR A 8 19.42 -6.98 -42.84
CA THR A 8 18.44 -8.07 -43.02
C THR A 8 18.98 -9.32 -42.33
N PHE A 9 18.14 -9.98 -41.54
CA PHE A 9 18.48 -11.18 -40.78
C PHE A 9 17.50 -12.30 -41.09
N THR A 10 17.92 -13.54 -40.83
CA THR A 10 17.04 -14.72 -40.90
C THR A 10 16.41 -14.96 -39.53
N LEU A 11 15.11 -15.23 -39.50
CA LEU A 11 14.39 -15.43 -38.25
C LEU A 11 14.75 -16.79 -37.61
N GLY A 12 15.27 -16.75 -36.38
CA GLY A 12 15.57 -17.94 -35.59
C GLY A 12 14.32 -18.58 -34.97
N GLN A 13 14.52 -19.54 -34.06
CA GLN A 13 13.41 -20.13 -33.29
C GLN A 13 12.70 -19.08 -32.42
N PRO A 14 11.38 -19.22 -32.20
CA PRO A 14 10.60 -18.27 -31.41
C PRO A 14 11.06 -18.24 -29.95
N LEU A 15 11.05 -17.06 -29.33
CA LEU A 15 11.29 -16.93 -27.90
C LEU A 15 10.04 -17.38 -27.12
N GLU A 16 10.09 -18.54 -26.46
CA GLU A 16 8.95 -19.11 -25.71
C GLU A 16 8.52 -18.26 -24.49
N SER A 17 9.31 -17.26 -24.05
CA SER A 17 9.03 -16.50 -22.81
C SER A 17 9.12 -14.98 -22.88
N SER A 18 9.21 -14.35 -24.06
CA SER A 18 9.30 -12.87 -24.13
C SER A 18 7.94 -12.20 -23.91
N LYS A 19 7.67 -11.86 -22.65
CA LYS A 19 6.68 -10.83 -22.29
C LYS A 19 7.24 -9.47 -22.77
N GLY A 20 6.87 -8.99 -23.96
CA GLY A 20 7.28 -7.65 -24.45
C GLY A 20 7.71 -7.51 -25.91
N ASP A 21 8.20 -6.32 -26.29
CA ASP A 21 8.65 -5.93 -27.65
C ASP A 21 10.18 -6.05 -27.87
N LYS A 22 10.87 -6.72 -26.95
CA LYS A 22 12.33 -6.78 -26.95
C LYS A 22 12.85 -7.88 -27.86
N ILE A 23 13.73 -7.51 -28.80
CA ILE A 23 14.35 -8.40 -29.80
C ILE A 23 15.78 -8.77 -29.41
N ILE A 24 16.28 -9.92 -29.92
CA ILE A 24 17.68 -10.34 -29.72
C ILE A 24 18.40 -10.27 -31.06
N LEU A 25 19.45 -9.45 -31.11
CA LEU A 25 20.28 -9.23 -32.29
C LEU A 25 21.62 -9.97 -32.17
N PRO A 26 22.36 -10.19 -33.27
CA PRO A 26 23.67 -10.82 -33.21
C PRO A 26 24.76 -9.79 -32.86
N GLN A 27 25.86 -10.25 -32.27
CA GLN A 27 26.96 -9.37 -31.82
C GLN A 27 27.55 -8.48 -32.95
N PRO A 28 27.75 -8.97 -34.20
CA PRO A 28 28.20 -8.12 -35.30
C PRO A 28 27.26 -6.95 -35.63
N ALA A 29 25.96 -7.06 -35.30
CA ALA A 29 25.02 -5.96 -35.50
C ALA A 29 25.37 -4.77 -34.60
N LEU A 30 25.77 -5.01 -33.34
CA LEU A 30 26.18 -3.96 -32.40
C LEU A 30 27.41 -3.20 -32.92
N GLU A 31 28.43 -3.91 -33.41
CA GLU A 31 29.65 -3.31 -33.95
C GLU A 31 29.34 -2.40 -35.14
N SER A 32 28.47 -2.87 -36.04
CA SER A 32 28.05 -2.08 -37.21
C SER A 32 27.20 -0.85 -36.83
N ILE A 33 26.40 -0.92 -35.76
CA ILE A 33 25.64 0.21 -35.22
C ILE A 33 26.60 1.25 -34.62
N ILE A 34 27.60 0.81 -33.85
CA ILE A 34 28.62 1.70 -33.27
C ILE A 34 29.40 2.42 -34.37
N GLN A 35 29.79 1.69 -35.43
CA GLN A 35 30.48 2.27 -36.58
C GLN A 35 29.61 3.26 -37.36
N ALA A 36 28.32 2.96 -37.55
CA ALA A 36 27.35 3.85 -38.19
C ALA A 36 27.11 5.13 -37.36
N HIS A 37 27.11 5.02 -36.02
CA HIS A 37 27.01 6.17 -35.13
C HIS A 37 28.27 7.05 -35.19
N ALA A 38 29.46 6.44 -35.12
CA ALA A 38 30.74 7.15 -35.15
C ALA A 38 31.02 7.86 -36.49
N SER A 39 30.38 7.42 -37.58
CA SER A 39 30.51 8.03 -38.92
C SER A 39 29.45 9.11 -39.21
N ALA A 40 28.53 9.38 -38.27
CA ALA A 40 27.48 10.37 -38.47
C ALA A 40 28.02 11.82 -38.36
N PRO A 41 27.55 12.75 -39.21
CA PRO A 41 27.97 14.15 -39.13
C PRO A 41 27.54 14.79 -37.80
N PRO A 42 28.39 15.62 -37.17
CA PRO A 42 28.06 16.29 -35.91
C PRO A 42 26.83 17.19 -36.07
N PRO A 43 26.02 17.37 -35.01
CA PRO A 43 24.88 18.28 -35.06
C PRO A 43 25.33 19.72 -35.37
N PRO A 44 24.53 20.51 -36.10
CA PRO A 44 24.83 21.93 -36.32
C PRO A 44 24.91 22.65 -34.96
N PRO A 45 25.80 23.63 -34.81
CA PRO A 45 25.91 24.39 -33.57
C PRO A 45 24.57 25.10 -33.27
N PRO A 46 24.14 25.17 -31.99
CA PRO A 46 22.95 25.89 -31.62
C PRO A 46 23.07 27.37 -32.03
N LEU A 47 21.96 27.94 -32.50
CA LEU A 47 21.87 29.37 -32.79
C LEU A 47 22.13 30.15 -31.48
N PRO A 48 22.92 31.24 -31.52
CA PRO A 48 23.15 32.06 -30.34
C PRO A 48 21.83 32.63 -29.82
N ASP A 49 21.68 32.66 -28.49
CA ASP A 49 20.53 33.26 -27.81
C ASP A 49 20.35 34.73 -28.29
N PRO A 50 19.16 35.14 -28.76
CA PRO A 50 18.91 36.52 -29.19
C PRO A 50 19.15 37.57 -28.07
N ASN A 51 19.23 37.15 -26.81
CA ASN A 51 19.56 38.00 -25.65
C ASN A 51 21.05 38.00 -25.24
N TYR A 52 21.94 37.41 -26.05
CA TYR A 52 23.38 37.43 -25.75
C TYR A 52 23.99 38.82 -25.97
N ASP A 53 24.45 39.46 -24.89
CA ASP A 53 25.16 40.74 -24.93
C ASP A 53 26.69 40.50 -24.85
N PRO A 54 27.44 40.71 -25.95
CA PRO A 54 28.88 40.46 -26.00
C PRO A 54 29.73 41.43 -25.17
N THR A 55 29.14 42.42 -24.50
CA THR A 55 29.87 43.43 -23.69
C THR A 55 29.74 43.24 -22.17
N SER A 56 28.93 42.27 -21.71
CA SER A 56 28.75 42.00 -20.28
C SER A 56 29.91 41.19 -19.70
N TRP A 57 30.67 41.79 -18.77
CA TRP A 57 31.74 41.13 -18.00
C TRP A 57 31.24 40.04 -17.03
N SER A 58 29.92 39.86 -16.91
CA SER A 58 29.28 38.90 -16.00
C SER A 58 28.73 37.65 -16.70
N GLN A 59 28.75 37.60 -18.04
CA GLN A 59 28.33 36.42 -18.80
C GLN A 59 29.55 35.56 -19.20
N PRO A 60 29.48 34.22 -19.08
CA PRO A 60 30.54 33.34 -19.56
C PRO A 60 30.76 33.54 -21.05
N GLN A 61 32.03 33.58 -21.50
CA GLN A 61 32.35 33.61 -22.93
C GLN A 61 31.69 32.43 -23.64
N TYR A 62 30.76 32.71 -24.56
CA TYR A 62 30.10 31.68 -25.37
C TYR A 62 31.15 30.96 -26.23
N ASN A 63 31.45 29.70 -25.89
CA ASN A 63 32.36 28.85 -26.65
C ASN A 63 31.54 27.76 -27.38
N PRO A 64 31.24 27.93 -28.68
CA PRO A 64 30.36 27.02 -29.44
C PRO A 64 30.97 25.61 -29.64
N TYR A 65 32.23 25.40 -29.23
CA TYR A 65 32.97 24.16 -29.43
C TYR A 65 33.17 23.33 -28.15
N GLN A 66 32.59 23.73 -27.01
CA GLN A 66 32.70 22.98 -25.74
C GLN A 66 32.18 21.53 -25.83
N HIS A 67 31.31 21.22 -26.80
CA HIS A 67 30.70 19.90 -26.95
C HIS A 67 31.48 18.93 -27.86
N LEU A 68 32.54 19.37 -28.54
CA LEU A 68 33.29 18.53 -29.50
C LEU A 68 34.16 17.44 -28.85
N ASN A 69 34.38 17.50 -27.54
CA ASN A 69 35.27 16.56 -26.81
C ASN A 69 34.52 15.56 -25.90
N LYS A 70 33.19 15.43 -25.99
CA LYS A 70 32.48 14.35 -25.28
C LYS A 70 32.51 13.07 -26.13
N PRO A 71 32.90 11.91 -25.59
CA PRO A 71 32.71 10.64 -26.28
C PRO A 71 31.22 10.48 -26.62
N GLN A 72 30.93 10.20 -27.89
CA GLN A 72 29.58 10.11 -28.41
C GLN A 72 28.94 8.80 -27.93
N GLU A 73 28.31 8.84 -26.76
CA GLU A 73 27.55 7.70 -26.22
C GLU A 73 26.38 7.35 -27.14
N LEU A 74 26.13 6.04 -27.33
CA LEU A 74 24.99 5.59 -28.12
C LEU A 74 23.67 6.10 -27.51
N PRO A 75 22.67 6.47 -28.33
CA PRO A 75 21.36 6.84 -27.82
C PRO A 75 20.75 5.69 -27.01
N SER A 76 20.32 5.98 -25.79
CA SER A 76 19.56 5.06 -24.94
C SER A 76 18.13 5.58 -24.81
N PRO A 77 17.09 4.77 -25.07
CA PRO A 77 17.14 3.37 -25.55
C PRO A 77 17.39 3.24 -27.06
N LEU A 78 17.91 2.07 -27.48
CA LEU A 78 18.05 1.71 -28.90
C LEU A 78 16.74 1.09 -29.42
N THR A 79 16.06 1.82 -30.31
CA THR A 79 14.79 1.42 -30.92
C THR A 79 14.95 1.09 -32.41
N PHE A 80 14.26 0.06 -32.87
CA PHE A 80 14.36 -0.45 -34.23
C PHE A 80 12.98 -0.57 -34.89
N GLN A 81 12.95 -0.23 -36.17
CA GLN A 81 11.89 -0.51 -37.11
C GLN A 81 12.07 -1.92 -37.68
N ILE A 82 11.06 -2.77 -37.51
CA ILE A 82 11.08 -4.17 -37.89
C ILE A 82 10.04 -4.36 -38.99
N ARG A 83 10.50 -4.79 -40.17
CA ARG A 83 9.67 -4.92 -41.35
C ARG A 83 9.86 -6.29 -41.97
N ASN A 84 8.76 -6.94 -42.29
CA ASN A 84 8.80 -8.11 -43.15
C ASN A 84 8.97 -7.64 -44.60
N PRO A 85 10.02 -8.05 -45.33
CA PRO A 85 10.26 -7.63 -46.71
C PRO A 85 9.22 -8.19 -47.69
N ALA A 86 8.56 -9.30 -47.36
CA ALA A 86 7.57 -9.97 -48.20
C ALA A 86 6.18 -9.32 -48.15
N ASN A 87 5.87 -8.57 -47.08
CA ASN A 87 4.60 -7.85 -46.95
C ASN A 87 4.85 -6.37 -46.60
N ARG A 88 3.80 -5.55 -46.52
CA ARG A 88 3.92 -4.14 -46.11
C ARG A 88 3.74 -3.96 -44.60
N LEU A 89 3.81 -5.03 -43.81
CA LEU A 89 3.63 -4.99 -42.37
C LEU A 89 4.92 -4.54 -41.68
N LEU A 90 4.74 -3.72 -40.67
CA LEU A 90 5.76 -2.95 -39.99
C LEU A 90 5.38 -2.90 -38.51
N THR A 91 6.36 -3.07 -37.63
CA THR A 91 6.25 -2.81 -36.20
C THR A 91 7.57 -2.23 -35.68
N HIS A 92 7.58 -1.80 -34.42
CA HIS A 92 8.77 -1.28 -33.75
C HIS A 92 9.06 -2.12 -32.52
N GLY A 93 10.33 -2.15 -32.12
CA GLY A 93 10.76 -2.86 -30.92
C GLY A 93 12.12 -2.38 -30.44
N GLY A 94 12.41 -2.65 -29.17
CA GLY A 94 13.70 -2.37 -28.55
C GLY A 94 14.61 -3.59 -28.58
N VAL A 95 15.92 -3.40 -28.42
CA VAL A 95 16.86 -4.51 -28.25
C VAL A 95 16.92 -4.96 -26.79
N LYS A 96 16.85 -6.27 -26.55
CA LYS A 96 17.09 -6.89 -25.23
C LYS A 96 18.58 -7.06 -24.98
N GLU A 97 19.25 -7.74 -25.91
CA GLU A 97 20.65 -8.13 -25.85
C GLU A 97 21.18 -8.49 -27.25
N PHE A 98 22.50 -8.58 -27.38
CA PHE A 98 23.20 -8.90 -28.63
C PHE A 98 23.84 -10.30 -28.57
N SER A 99 23.01 -11.34 -28.38
CA SER A 99 23.45 -12.73 -28.15
C SER A 99 23.03 -13.72 -29.26
N ALA A 100 22.35 -13.26 -30.32
CA ALA A 100 21.92 -14.15 -31.40
C ALA A 100 23.10 -14.67 -32.24
N ALA A 101 22.91 -15.82 -32.87
CA ALA A 101 23.88 -16.37 -33.82
C ALA A 101 24.04 -15.44 -35.04
N ASP A 102 25.23 -15.43 -35.64
CA ASP A 102 25.54 -14.57 -36.78
C ASP A 102 24.53 -14.75 -37.92
N GLY A 103 23.98 -13.63 -38.39
CA GLY A 103 22.95 -13.61 -39.44
C GLY A 103 21.53 -13.99 -38.99
N GLN A 104 21.33 -14.29 -37.69
CA GLN A 104 20.01 -14.62 -37.13
C GLN A 104 19.48 -13.52 -36.20
N VAL A 105 18.16 -13.44 -36.09
CA VAL A 105 17.45 -12.60 -35.11
C VAL A 105 16.33 -13.40 -34.46
N HIS A 106 16.08 -13.13 -33.18
CA HIS A 106 14.92 -13.69 -32.47
C HIS A 106 13.90 -12.59 -32.16
N LEU A 107 12.65 -12.84 -32.57
CA LEU A 107 11.50 -11.97 -32.30
C LEU A 107 10.52 -12.67 -31.33
N PRO A 108 9.75 -11.91 -30.53
CA PRO A 108 8.63 -12.45 -29.78
C PRO A 108 7.57 -13.09 -30.68
N VAL A 109 6.90 -14.15 -30.20
CA VAL A 109 5.86 -14.88 -30.94
C VAL A 109 4.73 -13.96 -31.44
N TRP A 110 4.30 -13.01 -30.61
CA TRP A 110 3.25 -12.06 -30.99
C TRP A 110 3.69 -11.14 -32.13
N MET A 111 4.97 -10.75 -32.18
CA MET A 111 5.53 -9.87 -33.22
C MET A 111 5.67 -10.64 -34.55
N MET A 112 6.07 -11.91 -34.47
CA MET A 112 6.07 -12.83 -35.62
C MET A 112 4.66 -12.98 -36.19
N SER A 113 3.65 -13.13 -35.33
CA SER A 113 2.24 -13.23 -35.72
C SER A 113 1.74 -11.94 -36.37
N SER A 114 2.08 -10.78 -35.78
CA SER A 114 1.69 -9.46 -36.31
C SER A 114 2.35 -9.12 -37.64
N LEU A 115 3.56 -9.62 -37.90
CA LEU A 115 4.29 -9.43 -39.16
C LEU A 115 4.06 -10.56 -40.17
N ALA A 116 3.25 -11.58 -39.82
CA ALA A 116 3.04 -12.80 -40.58
C ALA A 116 4.37 -13.47 -41.02
N LEU A 117 5.28 -13.67 -40.07
CA LEU A 117 6.59 -14.31 -40.25
C LEU A 117 6.62 -15.71 -39.64
N SER A 118 7.27 -16.65 -40.33
CA SER A 118 7.59 -17.99 -39.84
C SER A 118 9.09 -18.15 -39.59
N PRO A 119 9.52 -19.05 -38.67
CA PRO A 119 10.93 -19.34 -38.47
C PRO A 119 11.62 -19.69 -39.80
N GLY A 120 12.76 -19.06 -40.09
CA GLY A 120 13.47 -19.18 -41.37
C GLY A 120 13.20 -18.06 -42.37
N ASP A 121 12.19 -17.22 -42.16
CA ASP A 121 11.89 -16.07 -43.03
C ASP A 121 12.91 -14.93 -42.83
N GLN A 122 13.08 -14.11 -43.87
CA GLN A 122 13.90 -12.90 -43.77
C GLN A 122 13.13 -11.75 -43.11
N VAL A 123 13.80 -10.99 -42.25
CA VAL A 123 13.26 -9.77 -41.64
C VAL A 123 14.26 -8.64 -41.75
N MET A 124 13.77 -7.45 -42.08
CA MET A 124 14.56 -6.23 -42.17
C MET A 124 14.47 -5.43 -40.88
N ILE A 125 15.61 -5.07 -40.32
CA ILE A 125 15.71 -4.32 -39.07
C ILE A 125 16.47 -3.04 -39.36
N LYS A 126 15.83 -1.90 -39.07
CA LYS A 126 16.37 -0.57 -39.31
C LYS A 126 16.36 0.22 -38.02
N TYR A 127 17.45 0.91 -37.70
CA TYR A 127 17.49 1.83 -36.57
C TYR A 127 16.49 2.98 -36.79
N ALA A 128 15.66 3.24 -35.79
CA ALA A 128 14.65 4.30 -35.83
C ALA A 128 14.69 5.09 -34.54
N ALA A 129 15.09 6.36 -34.61
CA ALA A 129 15.01 7.28 -33.48
C ALA A 129 13.56 7.77 -33.31
N LEU A 130 12.82 7.16 -32.39
CA LEU A 130 11.42 7.48 -32.15
C LEU A 130 11.28 8.66 -31.16
N PRO A 131 10.32 9.57 -31.36
CA PRO A 131 10.03 10.62 -30.40
C PRO A 131 9.48 10.02 -29.10
N LYS A 132 9.69 10.72 -27.99
CA LYS A 132 9.13 10.34 -26.68
C LYS A 132 7.61 10.50 -26.71
N GLY A 133 6.89 9.45 -26.33
CA GLY A 133 5.44 9.43 -26.26
C GLY A 133 4.93 10.27 -25.08
N THR A 134 3.89 11.07 -25.31
CA THR A 134 3.23 11.84 -24.24
C THR A 134 1.82 11.34 -23.97
N TRP A 135 1.12 10.81 -24.99
CA TRP A 135 -0.24 10.33 -24.86
C TRP A 135 -0.53 9.20 -25.86
N ALA A 136 -1.33 8.23 -25.45
CA ALA A 136 -1.75 7.09 -26.26
C ALA A 136 -3.23 6.73 -26.01
N LYS A 137 -3.98 6.55 -27.09
CA LYS A 137 -5.37 6.08 -27.07
C LYS A 137 -5.44 4.59 -27.41
N PHE A 138 -6.15 3.83 -26.58
CA PHE A 138 -6.35 2.40 -26.78
C PHE A 138 -7.84 2.09 -26.99
N ARG A 139 -8.12 1.17 -27.90
CA ARG A 139 -9.47 0.66 -28.12
C ARG A 139 -9.55 -0.82 -27.74
N PRO A 140 -10.46 -1.23 -26.85
CA PRO A 140 -10.61 -2.63 -26.50
C PRO A 140 -11.14 -3.44 -27.69
N LEU A 141 -10.73 -4.71 -27.76
CA LEU A 141 -11.22 -5.66 -28.78
C LEU A 141 -12.46 -6.44 -28.34
N SER A 142 -12.72 -6.52 -27.05
CA SER A 142 -13.87 -7.24 -26.45
C SER A 142 -14.50 -6.41 -25.34
N ALA A 143 -15.81 -6.58 -25.12
CA ALA A 143 -16.57 -5.90 -24.06
C ALA A 143 -16.13 -6.31 -22.63
N ASP A 144 -15.42 -7.43 -22.51
CA ASP A 144 -14.90 -7.98 -21.25
C ASP A 144 -13.91 -7.03 -20.54
N TYR A 145 -13.39 -6.00 -21.22
CA TYR A 145 -12.49 -5.00 -20.61
C TYR A 145 -13.15 -4.24 -19.44
N THR A 146 -14.48 -4.21 -19.37
CA THR A 146 -15.27 -3.62 -18.26
C THR A 146 -15.08 -4.36 -16.94
N GLU A 147 -14.62 -5.62 -16.95
CA GLU A 147 -14.30 -6.38 -15.74
C GLU A 147 -13.01 -5.89 -15.05
N ILE A 148 -12.20 -5.07 -15.73
CA ILE A 148 -10.92 -4.58 -15.23
C ILE A 148 -11.17 -3.37 -14.33
N LEU A 149 -10.93 -3.54 -13.01
CA LEU A 149 -11.10 -2.49 -11.99
C LEU A 149 -10.34 -1.18 -12.29
N ASP A 150 -9.12 -1.27 -12.82
CA ASP A 150 -8.30 -0.11 -13.20
C ASP A 150 -7.47 -0.46 -14.44
N PHE A 151 -8.07 -0.22 -15.62
CA PHE A 151 -7.42 -0.48 -16.90
C PHE A 151 -6.20 0.40 -17.14
N ARG A 152 -6.18 1.61 -16.57
CA ARG A 152 -5.11 2.59 -16.78
C ARG A 152 -3.84 2.10 -16.10
N ALA A 153 -3.94 1.74 -14.82
CA ALA A 153 -2.81 1.20 -14.07
C ALA A 153 -2.30 -0.12 -14.67
N LEU A 154 -3.20 -0.99 -15.13
CA LEU A 154 -2.84 -2.27 -15.75
C LEU A 154 -2.05 -2.07 -17.05
N LEU A 155 -2.53 -1.18 -17.93
CA LEU A 155 -1.85 -0.83 -19.18
C LEU A 155 -0.50 -0.15 -18.89
N GLU A 156 -0.45 0.86 -18.02
CA GLU A 156 0.79 1.56 -17.64
C GLU A 156 1.84 0.58 -17.09
N ALA A 157 1.46 -0.33 -16.19
CA ALA A 157 2.37 -1.33 -15.63
C ALA A 157 2.90 -2.31 -16.68
N ARG A 158 2.02 -2.77 -17.60
CA ARG A 158 2.40 -3.69 -18.67
C ARG A 158 3.33 -3.04 -19.68
N LEU A 159 3.02 -1.80 -20.07
CA LEU A 159 3.81 -1.00 -21.00
C LEU A 159 5.21 -0.73 -20.43
N ARG A 160 5.30 -0.27 -19.18
CA ARG A 160 6.58 0.04 -18.53
C ARG A 160 7.50 -1.16 -18.32
N SER A 161 6.94 -2.34 -18.04
CA SER A 161 7.74 -3.54 -17.75
C SER A 161 8.25 -4.25 -19.00
N ASN A 162 7.44 -4.26 -20.07
CA ASN A 162 7.64 -5.17 -21.19
C ASN A 162 7.83 -4.47 -22.54
N TYR A 163 7.37 -3.23 -22.70
CA TYR A 163 7.40 -2.52 -23.98
C TYR A 163 8.36 -1.32 -23.94
N THR A 164 9.09 -1.13 -25.03
CA THR A 164 10.00 0.02 -25.23
C THR A 164 9.42 1.02 -26.23
N THR A 165 8.59 0.52 -27.15
CA THR A 165 7.96 1.26 -28.24
C THR A 165 6.49 0.91 -28.36
N LEU A 166 5.70 1.82 -28.93
CA LEU A 166 4.31 1.59 -29.32
C LEU A 166 4.13 1.99 -30.78
N THR A 167 3.52 1.12 -31.58
CA THR A 167 3.16 1.39 -32.97
C THR A 167 1.65 1.54 -33.12
N ARG A 168 1.20 2.51 -33.92
CA ARG A 168 -0.23 2.68 -34.22
C ARG A 168 -0.79 1.45 -34.95
N GLY A 169 -1.97 0.99 -34.55
CA GLY A 169 -2.65 -0.18 -35.11
C GLY A 169 -2.20 -1.52 -34.51
N GLU A 170 -1.24 -1.51 -33.59
CA GLU A 170 -0.73 -2.71 -32.93
C GLU A 170 -1.75 -3.26 -31.91
N VAL A 171 -1.85 -4.59 -31.82
CA VAL A 171 -2.69 -5.29 -30.83
C VAL A 171 -1.85 -5.66 -29.62
N LEU A 172 -2.14 -5.04 -28.48
CA LEU A 172 -1.57 -5.35 -27.18
C LEU A 172 -2.44 -6.34 -26.42
N LYS A 173 -1.81 -7.39 -25.90
CA LYS A 173 -2.44 -8.42 -25.08
C LYS A 173 -2.05 -8.25 -23.62
N VAL A 174 -3.05 -8.01 -22.79
CA VAL A 174 -2.90 -7.75 -21.36
C VAL A 174 -3.59 -8.87 -20.58
N HIS A 175 -2.98 -9.32 -19.49
CA HIS A 175 -3.50 -10.43 -18.69
C HIS A 175 -3.88 -9.93 -17.30
N GLN A 176 -5.06 -10.31 -16.83
CA GLN A 176 -5.50 -10.11 -15.44
C GLN A 176 -5.95 -11.46 -14.89
N GLY A 177 -5.20 -12.03 -13.95
CA GLY A 177 -5.41 -13.40 -13.50
C GLY A 177 -5.23 -14.39 -14.67
N ALA A 178 -6.26 -15.21 -14.91
CA ALA A 178 -6.28 -16.21 -15.99
C ALA A 178 -6.93 -15.71 -17.30
N LYS A 179 -7.42 -14.46 -17.35
CA LYS A 179 -8.08 -13.89 -18.52
C LYS A 179 -7.13 -13.01 -19.33
N GLU A 180 -7.20 -13.13 -20.66
CA GLU A 180 -6.46 -12.31 -21.63
C GLU A 180 -7.41 -11.29 -22.26
N PHE A 181 -7.00 -10.02 -22.26
CA PHE A 181 -7.71 -8.89 -22.84
C PHE A 181 -6.88 -8.25 -23.96
N GLY A 182 -7.49 -8.02 -25.11
CA GLY A 182 -6.84 -7.40 -26.27
C GLY A 182 -7.21 -5.93 -26.41
N PHE A 183 -6.21 -5.07 -26.64
CA PHE A 183 -6.36 -3.64 -26.91
C PHE A 183 -5.63 -3.27 -28.19
N VAL A 184 -6.21 -2.44 -29.03
CA VAL A 184 -5.56 -1.88 -30.23
C VAL A 184 -5.10 -0.46 -29.93
N VAL A 185 -3.88 -0.12 -30.37
CA VAL A 185 -3.39 1.26 -30.33
C VAL A 185 -4.06 2.06 -31.45
N GLU A 186 -4.90 3.03 -31.10
CA GLU A 186 -5.65 3.83 -32.06
C GLU A 186 -4.87 5.08 -32.50
N GLU A 187 -4.40 5.84 -31.51
CA GLU A 187 -3.73 7.13 -31.68
C GLU A 187 -2.53 7.28 -30.72
N LEU A 188 -1.51 8.02 -31.17
CA LEU A 188 -0.28 8.27 -30.43
C LEU A 188 0.16 9.74 -30.61
N LYS A 189 0.72 10.34 -29.56
CA LYS A 189 1.32 11.70 -29.60
C LYS A 189 2.80 11.64 -29.18
N PRO A 190 3.69 12.43 -29.84
CA PRO A 190 3.41 13.55 -30.75
C PRO A 190 3.11 13.15 -32.21
N GLU A 191 2.14 13.83 -32.82
CA GLU A 191 1.91 13.76 -34.27
C GLU A 191 3.06 14.46 -35.02
N PRO A 192 3.54 13.93 -36.18
CA PRO A 192 2.94 12.89 -37.02
C PRO A 192 3.60 11.50 -36.89
N GLY A 193 4.05 11.09 -35.70
CA GLY A 193 4.75 9.81 -35.52
C GLY A 193 3.83 8.58 -35.60
N GLU A 194 4.13 7.64 -36.52
CA GLU A 194 3.47 6.31 -36.57
C GLU A 194 3.82 5.42 -35.37
N ALA A 195 4.90 5.73 -34.66
CA ALA A 195 5.35 5.05 -33.45
C ALA A 195 6.04 6.00 -32.48
N VAL A 196 6.00 5.66 -31.19
CA VAL A 196 6.60 6.45 -30.10
C VAL A 196 7.45 5.57 -29.17
N CYS A 197 8.46 6.17 -28.56
CA CYS A 197 9.23 5.54 -27.49
C CYS A 197 8.60 5.85 -26.13
N ILE A 198 8.39 4.81 -25.33
CA ILE A 198 7.71 4.89 -24.02
C ILE A 198 8.66 4.66 -22.83
N THR A 199 9.97 4.63 -23.09
CA THR A 199 11.00 4.46 -22.04
C THR A 199 11.36 5.80 -21.43
N ASP A 200 11.39 5.90 -20.11
CA ASP A 200 11.66 7.14 -19.37
C ASP A 200 10.76 8.31 -19.80
N THR A 201 9.46 8.02 -19.94
CA THR A 201 8.40 8.96 -20.28
C THR A 201 7.17 8.73 -19.41
N ASP A 202 6.50 9.81 -19.04
CA ASP A 202 5.18 9.78 -18.40
C ASP A 202 4.12 9.79 -19.52
N LEU A 203 3.73 8.60 -19.97
CA LEU A 203 2.74 8.40 -21.03
C LEU A 203 1.32 8.43 -20.45
N GLU A 204 0.49 9.38 -20.88
CA GLU A 204 -0.93 9.39 -20.56
C GLU A 204 -1.70 8.36 -21.39
N VAL A 205 -2.49 7.53 -20.72
CA VAL A 205 -3.28 6.45 -21.34
C VAL A 205 -4.76 6.81 -21.29
N ASP A 206 -5.42 6.77 -22.46
CA ASP A 206 -6.85 6.97 -22.62
C ASP A 206 -7.50 5.76 -23.32
N ILE A 207 -8.76 5.48 -23.02
CA ILE A 207 -9.51 4.37 -23.63
C ILE A 207 -10.76 4.86 -24.33
N GLU A 208 -10.93 4.43 -25.57
CA GLU A 208 -12.18 4.59 -26.31
C GLU A 208 -13.17 3.48 -25.94
N PRO A 209 -14.31 3.79 -25.31
CA PRO A 209 -15.31 2.78 -25.01
C PRO A 209 -15.87 2.16 -26.29
N LEU A 210 -16.02 0.83 -26.30
CA LEU A 210 -16.70 0.11 -27.38
C LEU A 210 -18.19 0.47 -27.39
N ASP A 211 -18.69 1.07 -28.47
CA ASP A 211 -20.12 1.21 -28.72
C ASP A 211 -20.73 -0.18 -28.97
N THR A 212 -21.81 -0.50 -28.23
CA THR A 212 -22.46 -1.82 -28.19
C THR A 212 -23.01 -2.32 -29.54
N GLU A 213 -22.99 -1.49 -30.59
CA GLU A 213 -23.46 -1.84 -31.94
C GLU A 213 -22.33 -2.31 -32.88
N MET A 214 -21.05 -2.12 -32.50
CA MET A 214 -19.89 -2.45 -33.37
C MET A 214 -19.15 -3.74 -32.97
N ALA A 215 -19.55 -4.39 -31.87
CA ALA A 215 -18.93 -5.62 -31.36
C ALA A 215 -19.15 -6.83 -32.32
N ASP A 216 -20.19 -6.81 -33.14
CA ASP A 216 -20.50 -7.88 -34.11
C ASP A 216 -19.89 -7.68 -35.51
N GLY A 217 -19.34 -6.50 -35.81
CA GLY A 217 -18.83 -6.17 -37.15
C GLY A 217 -17.34 -6.48 -37.36
N THR A 218 -16.51 -6.38 -36.31
CA THR A 218 -15.05 -6.48 -36.46
C THR A 218 -14.53 -7.93 -36.45
N THR A 219 -15.36 -8.90 -36.03
CA THR A 219 -15.00 -10.32 -35.97
C THR A 219 -15.21 -11.07 -37.29
N GLN A 220 -15.88 -10.47 -38.28
CA GLN A 220 -16.23 -11.13 -39.56
C GLN A 220 -15.14 -10.96 -40.64
N SER A 221 -14.31 -9.92 -40.58
CA SER A 221 -13.31 -9.63 -41.62
C SER A 221 -12.00 -10.44 -41.50
N ALA A 222 -11.80 -11.15 -40.39
CA ALA A 222 -10.57 -11.93 -40.12
C ALA A 222 -10.80 -13.46 -40.02
N ARG A 223 -12.00 -13.95 -40.39
CA ARG A 223 -12.39 -15.37 -40.25
C ARG A 223 -12.83 -16.06 -41.54
N GLY A 224 -12.50 -15.49 -42.70
CA GLY A 224 -12.62 -16.20 -43.97
C GLY A 224 -11.40 -17.07 -44.22
N VAL A 225 -11.42 -18.31 -43.72
CA VAL A 225 -10.84 -19.56 -44.25
C VAL A 225 -10.62 -20.53 -43.07
N LEU A 226 -11.27 -21.71 -43.17
CA LEU A 226 -11.26 -22.91 -42.32
C LEU A 226 -12.40 -23.05 -41.26
N ASN A 227 -13.53 -23.61 -41.72
CA ASN A 227 -14.48 -24.43 -40.95
C ASN A 227 -13.73 -25.63 -40.31
N GLY A 228 -14.13 -26.24 -39.19
CA GLY A 228 -15.31 -26.14 -38.35
C GLY A 228 -15.24 -27.12 -37.15
N HIS A 229 -16.34 -27.20 -36.41
CA HIS A 229 -16.70 -28.05 -35.24
C HIS A 229 -16.91 -27.28 -33.92
N GLY A 230 -18.13 -26.74 -33.81
CA GLY A 230 -19.04 -26.76 -32.66
C GLY A 230 -18.53 -26.40 -31.27
N SER A 231 -18.98 -25.25 -30.74
CA SER A 231 -19.38 -25.17 -29.33
C SER A 231 -20.46 -24.12 -29.12
N GLY A 232 -21.41 -24.48 -28.26
CA GLY A 232 -22.67 -23.81 -28.03
C GLY A 232 -22.54 -22.44 -27.38
N SER A 233 -23.52 -21.61 -27.73
CA SER A 233 -23.80 -20.30 -27.18
C SER A 233 -24.07 -20.37 -25.67
N GLY A 234 -23.31 -19.59 -24.89
CA GLY A 234 -23.61 -19.30 -23.48
C GLY A 234 -23.71 -17.79 -23.32
N GLY A 235 -24.94 -17.27 -23.28
CA GLY A 235 -25.23 -15.84 -23.15
C GLY A 235 -24.85 -15.31 -21.77
N ASN A 236 -24.12 -14.20 -21.76
CA ASN A 236 -23.78 -13.43 -20.57
C ASN A 236 -24.98 -12.55 -20.17
N ASN A 237 -25.46 -12.72 -18.93
CA ASN A 237 -26.42 -11.82 -18.29
C ASN A 237 -25.67 -11.02 -17.20
N MET A 238 -25.10 -9.86 -17.58
CA MET A 238 -24.48 -8.92 -16.64
C MET A 238 -25.48 -7.80 -16.33
N ASP A 239 -26.06 -7.85 -15.13
CA ASP A 239 -26.35 -6.73 -14.20
C ASP A 239 -27.51 -7.07 -13.26
N ASN A 240 -27.24 -8.02 -12.38
CA ASN A 240 -28.15 -8.43 -11.33
C ASN A 240 -27.77 -7.70 -10.04
N MET A 241 -28.27 -6.46 -9.87
CA MET A 241 -28.06 -5.65 -8.66
C MET A 241 -29.13 -5.95 -7.60
N LEU A 242 -28.71 -6.36 -6.39
CA LEU A 242 -29.60 -6.62 -5.26
C LEU A 242 -29.75 -5.38 -4.39
N LYS A 243 -31.00 -5.09 -3.99
CA LYS A 243 -31.30 -4.10 -2.96
C LYS A 243 -31.51 -4.78 -1.62
N ILE A 244 -30.96 -4.19 -0.56
CA ILE A 244 -31.12 -4.70 0.81
C ILE A 244 -32.62 -4.69 1.19
N GLY A 245 -33.08 -5.79 1.78
CA GLY A 245 -34.46 -6.03 2.19
C GLY A 245 -35.36 -6.62 1.10
N VAL A 246 -34.95 -6.61 -0.16
CA VAL A 246 -35.72 -7.15 -1.28
C VAL A 246 -35.33 -8.61 -1.54
N GLU A 247 -36.33 -9.47 -1.65
CA GLU A 247 -36.13 -10.86 -2.07
C GLU A 247 -36.13 -10.94 -3.61
N SER A 248 -35.10 -11.58 -4.17
CA SER A 248 -34.99 -11.82 -5.61
C SER A 248 -34.94 -13.32 -5.88
N GLN A 249 -35.53 -13.76 -6.98
CA GLN A 249 -35.56 -15.16 -7.39
C GLN A 249 -34.76 -15.36 -8.69
N GLY A 250 -34.20 -16.55 -8.87
CA GLY A 250 -33.46 -16.90 -10.07
C GLY A 250 -33.30 -18.41 -10.24
N HIS A 251 -32.68 -18.80 -11.35
CA HIS A 251 -32.28 -20.17 -11.64
C HIS A 251 -30.79 -20.20 -11.99
N VAL A 252 -30.10 -21.28 -11.63
CA VAL A 252 -28.69 -21.49 -11.98
C VAL A 252 -28.53 -22.88 -12.59
N ALA A 253 -27.97 -22.93 -13.79
CA ALA A 253 -27.62 -24.19 -14.44
C ALA A 253 -26.45 -24.90 -13.71
N PRO A 254 -26.33 -26.23 -13.79
CA PRO A 254 -25.20 -26.96 -13.22
C PRO A 254 -23.85 -26.44 -13.75
N LYS A 255 -22.86 -26.28 -12.87
CA LYS A 255 -21.51 -25.72 -13.13
C LYS A 255 -21.50 -24.25 -13.60
N ALA A 256 -22.67 -23.60 -13.69
CA ALA A 256 -22.76 -22.18 -14.02
C ALA A 256 -22.68 -21.31 -12.76
N TYR A 257 -22.29 -20.05 -12.95
CA TYR A 257 -22.26 -19.03 -11.91
C TYR A 257 -23.34 -17.98 -12.17
N GLN A 258 -24.16 -17.72 -11.17
CA GLN A 258 -25.02 -16.54 -11.14
C GLN A 258 -24.45 -15.53 -10.15
N ARG A 259 -24.12 -14.33 -10.62
CA ARG A 259 -23.52 -13.27 -9.81
C ARG A 259 -24.54 -12.20 -9.48
N TRP A 260 -24.40 -11.62 -8.30
CA TRP A 260 -25.16 -10.48 -7.81
C TRP A 260 -24.22 -9.47 -7.18
N THR A 261 -24.53 -8.19 -7.34
CA THR A 261 -23.80 -7.09 -6.68
C THR A 261 -24.76 -6.37 -5.73
N VAL A 262 -24.32 -6.13 -4.50
CA VAL A 262 -25.06 -5.41 -3.47
C VAL A 262 -24.25 -4.18 -3.08
N ASP A 263 -24.84 -2.99 -3.21
CA ASP A 263 -24.31 -1.77 -2.60
C ASP A 263 -24.84 -1.64 -1.17
N VAL A 264 -23.94 -1.65 -0.20
CA VAL A 264 -24.28 -1.51 1.22
C VAL A 264 -23.90 -0.09 1.68
N PRO A 265 -24.87 0.83 1.77
CA PRO A 265 -24.62 2.15 2.33
C PRO A 265 -24.33 2.00 3.82
N ILE A 266 -23.22 2.58 4.27
CA ILE A 266 -22.66 2.31 5.59
C ILE A 266 -23.50 2.94 6.69
N ARG A 267 -24.20 2.08 7.43
CA ARG A 267 -24.50 2.26 8.85
C ARG A 267 -23.74 1.14 9.56
N LYS A 268 -23.19 1.36 10.75
CA LYS A 268 -22.35 0.44 11.55
C LYS A 268 -23.03 -0.91 11.88
N SER A 269 -23.48 -1.64 10.87
CA SER A 269 -24.39 -2.77 10.92
C SER A 269 -23.82 -3.81 9.95
N GLY A 270 -23.80 -5.05 10.39
CA GLY A 270 -23.41 -6.18 9.56
C GLY A 270 -24.45 -6.49 8.50
N VAL A 271 -24.19 -7.52 7.71
CA VAL A 271 -25.06 -7.99 6.63
C VAL A 271 -25.32 -9.49 6.79
N LYS A 272 -26.58 -9.89 6.66
CA LYS A 272 -27.02 -11.27 6.63
C LYS A 272 -27.56 -11.60 5.25
N ILE A 273 -26.95 -12.57 4.59
CA ILE A 273 -27.35 -13.08 3.27
C ILE A 273 -28.04 -14.42 3.49
N THR A 274 -29.28 -14.54 3.01
CA THR A 274 -30.08 -15.77 3.12
C THR A 274 -30.45 -16.24 1.73
N VAL A 275 -30.14 -17.49 1.40
CA VAL A 275 -30.46 -18.13 0.12
C VAL A 275 -31.30 -19.37 0.37
N HIS A 276 -32.54 -19.37 -0.13
CA HIS A 276 -33.42 -20.52 -0.13
C HIS A 276 -33.31 -21.25 -1.46
N VAL A 277 -33.03 -22.56 -1.42
CA VAL A 277 -32.93 -23.42 -2.60
C VAL A 277 -34.17 -24.33 -2.65
N GLN A 278 -34.77 -24.45 -3.85
CA GLN A 278 -35.87 -25.40 -4.09
C GLN A 278 -35.30 -26.75 -4.54
N GLU A 279 -35.74 -27.83 -3.89
CA GLU A 279 -35.38 -29.20 -4.28
C GLU A 279 -36.02 -29.55 -5.65
N PRO A 280 -35.31 -30.27 -6.56
CA PRO A 280 -34.14 -31.12 -6.34
C PRO A 280 -32.75 -30.49 -6.67
N GLY A 281 -32.60 -29.16 -6.64
CA GLY A 281 -31.33 -28.48 -6.96
C GLY A 281 -30.35 -28.33 -5.79
N ASP A 282 -29.03 -28.36 -6.07
CA ASP A 282 -27.96 -28.01 -5.12
C ASP A 282 -27.14 -26.84 -5.71
N LEU A 283 -26.74 -25.91 -4.84
CA LEU A 283 -25.95 -24.72 -5.18
C LEU A 283 -24.69 -24.67 -4.29
N ASP A 284 -23.87 -23.63 -4.42
CA ASP A 284 -22.93 -23.16 -3.40
C ASP A 284 -23.02 -21.63 -3.33
N VAL A 285 -22.93 -21.06 -2.13
CA VAL A 285 -22.98 -19.60 -1.95
C VAL A 285 -21.59 -19.11 -1.58
N VAL A 286 -21.02 -18.23 -2.40
CA VAL A 286 -19.75 -17.56 -2.10
C VAL A 286 -19.93 -16.05 -2.14
N VAL A 287 -19.20 -15.34 -1.28
CA VAL A 287 -19.30 -13.89 -1.11
C VAL A 287 -17.90 -13.28 -1.03
N SER A 288 -17.72 -12.13 -1.67
CA SER A 288 -16.45 -11.40 -1.71
C SER A 288 -16.68 -9.91 -1.83
N THR A 289 -15.74 -9.10 -1.34
CA THR A 289 -15.69 -7.65 -1.61
C THR A 289 -14.96 -7.32 -2.92
N LYS A 290 -14.41 -8.33 -3.60
CA LYS A 290 -13.78 -8.19 -4.93
C LYS A 290 -14.72 -8.70 -6.03
N HIS A 291 -14.63 -8.08 -7.21
CA HIS A 291 -15.43 -8.45 -8.37
C HIS A 291 -15.12 -9.85 -8.92
N SER A 292 -13.85 -10.28 -8.84
CA SER A 292 -13.40 -11.60 -9.31
C SER A 292 -13.76 -12.72 -8.32
N ILE A 293 -15.04 -13.10 -8.29
CA ILE A 293 -15.54 -14.13 -7.38
C ILE A 293 -15.64 -15.51 -8.05
N SER A 294 -15.09 -16.52 -7.38
CA SER A 294 -15.17 -17.93 -7.80
C SER A 294 -15.10 -18.87 -6.59
N LEU A 295 -15.37 -20.16 -6.79
CA LEU A 295 -15.17 -21.17 -5.75
C LEU A 295 -13.73 -21.17 -5.18
N GLN A 296 -12.73 -20.86 -6.01
CA GLN A 296 -11.33 -20.80 -5.61
C GLN A 296 -10.89 -19.41 -5.12
N ASP A 297 -11.72 -18.39 -5.23
CA ASP A 297 -11.41 -17.01 -4.85
C ASP A 297 -12.66 -16.33 -4.25
N HIS A 298 -12.82 -16.49 -2.93
CA HIS A 298 -13.91 -15.95 -2.13
C HIS A 298 -13.42 -15.53 -0.74
N ILE A 299 -14.22 -14.73 -0.02
CA ILE A 299 -13.93 -14.32 1.37
C ILE A 299 -14.76 -15.17 2.33
N TRP A 300 -16.08 -15.18 2.11
CA TRP A 300 -17.03 -15.98 2.89
C TRP A 300 -17.71 -17.00 1.97
N ALA A 301 -18.03 -18.17 2.49
CA ALA A 301 -18.74 -19.20 1.75
C ALA A 301 -19.64 -20.01 2.66
N ASN A 302 -20.74 -20.52 2.10
CA ASN A 302 -21.56 -21.56 2.68
C ASN A 302 -21.75 -22.65 1.62
N PHE A 303 -21.20 -23.83 1.93
CA PHE A 303 -21.22 -25.02 1.08
C PHE A 303 -22.21 -26.09 1.57
N ASP A 304 -23.03 -25.77 2.56
CA ASP A 304 -24.00 -26.72 3.10
C ASP A 304 -25.06 -27.01 2.04
N SER A 305 -25.53 -28.26 1.97
CA SER A 305 -26.65 -28.63 1.09
C SER A 305 -28.01 -28.37 1.75
N VAL A 306 -28.03 -28.01 3.04
CA VAL A 306 -29.23 -27.65 3.81
C VAL A 306 -29.73 -26.25 3.43
N SER A 307 -31.03 -26.14 3.17
CA SER A 307 -31.74 -24.87 2.93
C SER A 307 -32.46 -24.42 4.21
N PRO A 308 -32.42 -23.13 4.62
CA PRO A 308 -31.76 -22.01 3.95
C PRO A 308 -30.26 -21.93 4.25
N ARG A 309 -29.51 -21.37 3.30
CA ARG A 309 -28.09 -21.08 3.47
C ARG A 309 -27.89 -19.66 3.91
N VAL A 310 -27.20 -19.50 5.02
CA VAL A 310 -27.04 -18.22 5.67
C VAL A 310 -25.57 -17.89 5.78
N ILE A 311 -25.20 -16.68 5.37
CA ILE A 311 -23.88 -16.08 5.60
C ILE A 311 -24.11 -14.79 6.37
N THR A 312 -23.53 -14.68 7.57
CA THR A 312 -23.61 -13.48 8.41
C THR A 312 -22.24 -12.82 8.46
N ILE A 313 -22.16 -11.56 8.04
CA ILE A 313 -20.95 -10.76 8.00
C ILE A 313 -21.09 -9.66 9.06
N PRO A 314 -20.33 -9.71 10.17
CA PRO A 314 -20.43 -8.72 11.22
C PRO A 314 -19.82 -7.38 10.78
N ALA A 315 -20.28 -6.27 11.37
CA ALA A 315 -19.79 -4.92 11.04
C ALA A 315 -18.30 -4.72 11.35
N ALA A 316 -17.77 -5.50 12.29
CA ALA A 316 -16.37 -5.44 12.75
C ALA A 316 -15.40 -6.31 11.93
N ASP A 317 -15.89 -7.07 10.94
CA ASP A 317 -15.03 -7.93 10.11
C ASP A 317 -14.02 -7.08 9.32
N GLN A 318 -12.73 -7.44 9.40
CA GLN A 318 -11.64 -6.70 8.77
C GLN A 318 -11.74 -6.66 7.23
N ASP A 319 -12.31 -7.70 6.62
CA ASP A 319 -12.49 -7.79 5.17
C ASP A 319 -13.76 -7.04 4.69
N TYR A 320 -14.65 -6.67 5.62
CA TYR A 320 -15.89 -5.91 5.37
C TYR A 320 -15.78 -4.42 5.76
N ALA A 321 -15.08 -4.12 6.86
CA ALA A 321 -14.94 -2.78 7.42
C ALA A 321 -13.90 -1.95 6.65
N THR A 322 -14.35 -1.16 5.68
CA THR A 322 -13.50 -0.20 4.95
C THR A 322 -13.66 1.23 5.48
N GLN A 323 -12.69 2.10 5.18
CA GLN A 323 -12.71 3.52 5.56
C GLN A 323 -13.52 4.41 4.59
N GLN A 324 -14.16 3.82 3.57
CA GLN A 324 -14.92 4.54 2.53
C GLN A 324 -16.40 4.69 2.95
N ASP A 325 -17.20 5.50 2.24
CA ASP A 325 -18.60 5.83 2.58
C ASP A 325 -19.64 4.80 2.10
N SER A 326 -19.28 3.88 1.19
CA SER A 326 -20.10 2.77 0.72
C SER A 326 -19.28 1.50 0.54
N GLN A 327 -19.89 0.34 0.84
CA GLN A 327 -19.25 -0.97 0.69
C GLN A 327 -20.00 -1.82 -0.33
N ILE A 328 -19.32 -2.18 -1.42
CA ILE A 328 -19.86 -3.09 -2.43
C ILE A 328 -19.51 -4.53 -2.06
N ILE A 329 -20.51 -5.42 -2.10
CA ILE A 329 -20.35 -6.86 -1.92
C ILE A 329 -20.81 -7.58 -3.19
N HIS A 330 -20.02 -8.55 -3.64
CA HIS A 330 -20.37 -9.46 -4.72
C HIS A 330 -20.72 -10.84 -4.15
N ILE A 331 -21.86 -11.37 -4.58
CA ILE A 331 -22.36 -12.69 -4.21
C ILE A 331 -22.38 -13.54 -5.47
N ALA A 332 -21.85 -14.75 -5.42
CA ALA A 332 -21.96 -15.71 -6.51
C ALA A 332 -22.56 -17.02 -6.03
N LEU A 333 -23.50 -17.51 -6.82
CA LEU A 333 -24.18 -18.78 -6.65
C LEU A 333 -23.68 -19.73 -7.72
N HIS A 334 -23.11 -20.86 -7.31
CA HIS A 334 -22.59 -21.87 -8.23
C HIS A 334 -23.49 -23.10 -8.23
N GLY A 335 -24.07 -23.46 -9.38
CA GLY A 335 -24.94 -24.63 -9.50
C GLY A 335 -24.14 -25.94 -9.42
N ARG A 336 -24.60 -26.91 -8.64
CA ARG A 336 -24.04 -28.27 -8.62
C ARG A 336 -24.96 -29.25 -9.36
N GLU A 337 -24.36 -30.30 -9.93
CA GLU A 337 -25.12 -31.42 -10.45
C GLU A 337 -25.74 -32.17 -9.27
N SER A 338 -27.07 -32.34 -9.31
CA SER A 338 -27.80 -33.09 -8.29
C SER A 338 -27.35 -34.55 -8.32
N SER A 339 -26.81 -35.06 -7.21
CA SER A 339 -26.41 -36.45 -7.02
C SER A 339 -27.62 -37.35 -6.78
N GLY A 340 -28.60 -37.31 -7.70
CA GLY A 340 -29.68 -38.28 -7.78
C GLY A 340 -29.17 -39.56 -8.45
N SER A 341 -29.27 -40.70 -7.76
CA SER A 341 -28.88 -42.04 -8.23
C SER A 341 -29.19 -42.27 -9.72
N ALA A 342 -28.14 -42.46 -10.52
CA ALA A 342 -28.24 -42.88 -11.92
C ALA A 342 -28.87 -44.29 -11.98
N SER A 343 -30.18 -44.34 -12.16
CA SER A 343 -30.87 -45.57 -12.56
C SER A 343 -30.61 -45.79 -14.04
N PHE A 344 -29.89 -46.86 -14.39
CA PHE A 344 -29.78 -47.32 -15.77
C PHE A 344 -31.19 -47.66 -16.31
N GLY A 345 -31.67 -46.87 -17.28
CA GLY A 345 -32.97 -47.06 -17.92
C GLY A 345 -32.95 -46.53 -19.35
N SER A 346 -33.25 -47.42 -20.29
CA SER A 346 -33.12 -47.31 -21.74
C SER A 346 -33.76 -46.08 -22.40
N SER A 347 -33.13 -45.68 -23.50
CA SER A 347 -33.53 -44.67 -24.49
C SER A 347 -34.99 -44.68 -24.94
N THR A 348 -35.65 -43.52 -24.89
CA THR A 348 -36.46 -42.98 -25.99
C THR A 348 -36.72 -41.48 -25.80
N SER A 349 -36.55 -40.74 -26.90
CA SER A 349 -36.64 -39.29 -27.03
C SER A 349 -38.07 -38.76 -27.00
N THR A 350 -38.33 -37.74 -26.16
CA THR A 350 -39.09 -36.53 -26.51
C THR A 350 -38.91 -35.52 -25.36
N ALA A 351 -38.38 -34.33 -25.67
CA ALA A 351 -38.07 -33.29 -24.70
C ALA A 351 -39.32 -32.64 -24.09
N PRO A 352 -39.30 -32.38 -22.77
CA PRO A 352 -39.76 -31.08 -22.27
C PRO A 352 -38.86 -30.52 -21.14
N ALA A 353 -38.56 -29.21 -21.17
CA ALA A 353 -38.02 -28.34 -20.11
C ALA A 353 -36.71 -28.75 -19.37
N SER A 354 -35.89 -27.76 -19.01
CA SER A 354 -34.54 -27.88 -18.44
C SER A 354 -34.49 -28.65 -17.10
N ALA A 355 -34.20 -29.95 -17.17
CA ALA A 355 -34.29 -30.91 -16.06
C ALA A 355 -33.10 -30.90 -15.06
N GLY A 356 -32.44 -29.76 -14.84
CA GLY A 356 -31.27 -29.69 -13.94
C GLY A 356 -30.96 -28.33 -13.33
N ASP A 357 -31.77 -27.31 -13.57
CA ASP A 357 -31.51 -25.96 -13.04
C ASP A 357 -31.96 -25.85 -11.57
N ALA A 358 -31.09 -25.33 -10.71
CA ALA A 358 -31.42 -25.08 -9.32
C ALA A 358 -32.13 -23.73 -9.19
N VAL A 359 -33.39 -23.75 -8.76
CA VAL A 359 -34.20 -22.55 -8.49
C VAL A 359 -33.93 -22.05 -7.07
N TYR A 360 -33.71 -20.75 -6.91
CA TYR A 360 -33.41 -20.15 -5.61
C TYR A 360 -34.13 -18.82 -5.39
N SER A 361 -34.29 -18.45 -4.12
CA SER A 361 -34.56 -17.08 -3.68
C SER A 361 -33.44 -16.56 -2.79
N ILE A 362 -33.03 -15.31 -2.99
CA ILE A 362 -31.95 -14.65 -2.25
C ILE A 362 -32.47 -13.36 -1.61
N GLN A 363 -32.13 -13.16 -0.34
CA GLN A 363 -32.43 -11.94 0.39
C GLN A 363 -31.22 -11.49 1.20
N VAL A 364 -30.98 -10.18 1.20
CA VAL A 364 -29.90 -9.53 1.97
C VAL A 364 -30.53 -8.60 2.99
N GLN A 365 -30.18 -8.73 4.27
CA GLN A 365 -30.72 -7.92 5.38
C GLN A 365 -29.58 -7.33 6.22
N TYR A 366 -29.86 -6.23 6.93
CA TYR A 366 -28.93 -5.70 7.93
C TYR A 366 -28.91 -6.58 9.18
N HIS A 367 -27.75 -6.67 9.82
CA HIS A 367 -27.52 -7.38 11.06
C HIS A 367 -26.99 -6.42 12.12
N ASP A 368 -27.77 -6.15 13.18
CA ASP A 368 -27.34 -5.30 14.29
C ASP A 368 -26.73 -6.15 15.41
N ASP A 369 -25.49 -5.84 15.82
CA ASP A 369 -24.73 -6.57 16.86
C ASP A 369 -25.23 -6.32 18.30
N GLN A 370 -26.50 -5.96 18.51
CA GLN A 370 -27.09 -5.72 19.84
C GLN A 370 -27.63 -6.97 20.55
N ASP A 371 -27.50 -8.16 19.96
CA ASP A 371 -27.71 -9.41 20.69
C ASP A 371 -26.39 -9.94 21.27
N SER A 372 -25.98 -9.35 22.39
CA SER A 372 -24.94 -9.89 23.24
C SER A 372 -25.39 -11.22 23.86
N SER A 373 -24.80 -12.33 23.39
CA SER A 373 -24.56 -13.63 24.04
C SER A 373 -24.93 -14.84 23.18
N SER A 374 -24.12 -15.13 22.17
CA SER A 374 -23.87 -16.53 21.81
C SER A 374 -22.42 -16.71 21.39
N THR A 375 -21.72 -17.52 22.18
CA THR A 375 -20.39 -18.07 21.92
C THR A 375 -20.33 -18.74 20.54
N PRO A 376 -19.14 -18.81 19.90
CA PRO A 376 -18.98 -19.51 18.63
C PRO A 376 -19.33 -20.98 18.84
N SER A 377 -20.38 -21.46 18.17
CA SER A 377 -20.78 -22.87 18.20
C SER A 377 -19.76 -23.71 17.45
N SER A 378 -18.74 -24.14 18.19
CA SER A 378 -18.02 -25.36 17.92
C SER A 378 -19.00 -26.53 18.09
N VAL A 379 -19.25 -27.26 16.99
CA VAL A 379 -19.85 -28.60 16.91
C VAL A 379 -21.27 -28.72 17.50
N PRO A 380 -22.29 -29.15 16.72
CA PRO A 380 -23.55 -29.58 17.32
C PRO A 380 -23.32 -30.94 18.00
N SER A 381 -22.75 -30.92 19.20
CA SER A 381 -23.04 -31.97 20.16
C SER A 381 -24.48 -31.74 20.58
N THR A 382 -25.37 -32.61 20.13
CA THR A 382 -26.79 -32.64 20.49
C THR A 382 -26.89 -32.92 22.00
N ILE A 383 -26.68 -31.90 22.84
CA ILE A 383 -27.23 -31.92 24.19
C ILE A 383 -28.69 -31.57 24.00
N VAL A 384 -29.50 -32.61 23.85
CA VAL A 384 -30.94 -32.49 24.00
C VAL A 384 -31.16 -32.03 25.44
N ASP A 385 -31.53 -30.75 25.63
CA ASP A 385 -32.21 -30.31 26.84
C ASP A 385 -33.44 -31.20 26.97
N THR A 386 -33.27 -32.27 27.73
CA THR A 386 -34.30 -33.28 27.90
C THR A 386 -35.17 -32.79 29.03
N PRO A 387 -36.43 -32.38 28.75
CA PRO A 387 -37.33 -32.06 29.83
C PRO A 387 -37.45 -33.32 30.70
N ASN A 388 -37.24 -33.17 32.01
CA ASN A 388 -37.39 -34.20 33.05
C ASN A 388 -36.15 -35.05 33.44
N LYS A 389 -34.92 -34.59 33.16
CA LYS A 389 -33.67 -35.26 33.63
C LYS A 389 -33.63 -35.54 35.15
N ASP A 390 -34.28 -34.70 35.96
CA ASP A 390 -34.30 -34.79 37.43
C ASP A 390 -35.71 -35.00 38.04
N ALA A 391 -36.72 -35.35 37.23
CA ALA A 391 -38.10 -35.51 37.71
C ALA A 391 -38.37 -36.95 38.21
N PRO A 392 -38.90 -37.13 39.44
CA PRO A 392 -39.21 -38.46 39.96
C PRO A 392 -40.28 -39.15 39.09
N GLY A 393 -40.02 -40.39 38.66
CA GLY A 393 -40.91 -41.19 37.82
C GLY A 393 -40.63 -41.13 36.30
N TYR A 394 -39.45 -40.63 35.89
CA TYR A 394 -38.96 -40.63 34.51
C TYR A 394 -37.70 -41.51 34.40
N GLN A 395 -37.59 -42.26 33.30
CA GLN A 395 -36.47 -43.12 32.97
C GLN A 395 -35.92 -42.76 31.58
N GLU A 396 -34.59 -42.75 31.43
CA GLU A 396 -33.93 -42.55 30.14
C GLU A 396 -34.09 -43.79 29.25
N CYS A 397 -34.40 -43.58 27.97
CA CYS A 397 -34.45 -44.64 26.97
C CYS A 397 -33.05 -44.94 26.40
N ASP A 398 -32.59 -46.20 26.50
CA ASP A 398 -31.26 -46.65 26.05
C ASP A 398 -30.94 -46.38 24.56
N ASN A 399 -31.97 -46.26 23.72
CA ASN A 399 -31.82 -46.07 22.28
C ASN A 399 -31.84 -44.59 21.86
N CYS A 400 -32.77 -43.78 22.38
CA CYS A 400 -32.93 -42.37 21.98
C CYS A 400 -32.38 -41.34 22.97
N GLY A 401 -31.98 -41.73 24.19
CA GLY A 401 -31.50 -40.82 25.24
C GLY A 401 -32.57 -39.85 25.77
N SER A 402 -33.84 -40.02 25.40
CA SER A 402 -34.94 -39.18 25.88
C SER A 402 -35.46 -39.67 27.22
N TRP A 403 -35.86 -38.73 28.09
CA TRP A 403 -36.43 -39.01 29.41
C TRP A 403 -37.94 -39.17 29.33
N ILE A 404 -38.45 -40.33 29.75
CA ILE A 404 -39.81 -40.76 29.48
C ILE A 404 -40.45 -41.26 30.77
N PRO A 405 -41.74 -40.98 31.03
CA PRO A 405 -42.39 -41.49 32.23
C PRO A 405 -42.27 -43.01 32.33
N GLU A 406 -41.92 -43.53 33.51
CA GLU A 406 -41.66 -44.94 33.79
C GLU A 406 -42.87 -45.83 33.42
N ARG A 407 -44.09 -45.30 33.57
CA ARG A 407 -45.34 -45.97 33.14
C ARG A 407 -45.44 -46.25 31.63
N THR A 408 -44.69 -45.53 30.80
CA THR A 408 -44.77 -45.58 29.33
C THR A 408 -43.45 -45.96 28.66
N ILE A 409 -42.36 -46.13 29.44
CA ILE A 409 -41.02 -46.43 28.92
C ILE A 409 -41.01 -47.71 28.09
N MET A 410 -41.76 -48.75 28.50
CA MET A 410 -41.85 -50.02 27.76
C MET A 410 -42.51 -49.87 26.39
N LEU A 411 -43.52 -49.01 26.25
CA LEU A 411 -44.17 -48.79 24.96
C LEU A 411 -43.27 -47.94 24.05
N HIS A 412 -42.63 -46.93 24.62
CA HIS A 412 -41.70 -46.08 23.89
C HIS A 412 -40.44 -46.84 23.47
N SER A 413 -39.81 -47.64 24.34
CA SER A 413 -38.58 -48.38 24.02
C SER A 413 -38.81 -49.33 22.85
N ASN A 414 -39.96 -50.02 22.81
CA ASN A 414 -40.35 -50.87 21.70
C ASN A 414 -40.59 -50.07 20.40
N PHE A 415 -41.27 -48.94 20.47
CA PHE A 415 -41.50 -48.08 19.29
C PHE A 415 -40.19 -47.46 18.78
N CYS A 416 -39.34 -47.00 19.69
CA CYS A 416 -38.05 -46.40 19.42
C CYS A 416 -37.09 -47.42 18.80
N HIS A 417 -36.99 -48.64 19.33
CA HIS A 417 -36.16 -49.70 18.72
C HIS A 417 -36.65 -50.16 17.35
N ARG A 418 -37.95 -50.03 17.07
CA ARG A 418 -38.52 -50.38 15.76
C ARG A 418 -38.23 -49.30 14.71
N ASN A 419 -38.36 -48.03 15.07
CA ASN A 419 -38.33 -46.93 14.11
C ASN A 419 -37.00 -46.16 14.09
N ASN A 420 -36.26 -46.14 15.20
CA ASN A 420 -35.06 -45.35 15.36
C ASN A 420 -33.82 -46.22 15.60
N ALA A 421 -32.71 -45.81 15.01
CA ALA A 421 -31.41 -46.42 15.16
C ALA A 421 -30.39 -45.35 15.58
N LYS A 422 -29.54 -45.72 16.54
CA LYS A 422 -28.41 -44.90 16.99
C LYS A 422 -27.16 -45.23 16.17
N CYS A 423 -26.50 -44.21 15.63
CA CYS A 423 -25.22 -44.39 14.94
C CYS A 423 -24.11 -44.75 15.92
N THR A 424 -23.28 -45.74 15.58
CA THR A 424 -22.20 -46.23 16.45
C THR A 424 -20.98 -45.31 16.51
N LYS A 425 -20.84 -44.39 15.55
CA LYS A 425 -19.70 -43.46 15.46
C LYS A 425 -20.02 -42.07 16.05
N CYS A 426 -21.16 -41.44 15.70
CA CYS A 426 -21.55 -40.13 16.25
C CYS A 426 -22.60 -40.17 17.36
N SER A 427 -23.15 -41.33 17.71
CA SER A 427 -24.26 -41.46 18.68
C SER A 427 -25.56 -40.71 18.31
N LEU A 428 -25.68 -40.21 17.07
CA LEU A 428 -26.90 -39.56 16.59
C LEU A 428 -28.03 -40.58 16.40
N VAL A 429 -29.22 -40.24 16.87
CA VAL A 429 -30.41 -41.09 16.80
C VAL A 429 -31.25 -40.62 15.61
N MET A 430 -31.41 -41.49 14.62
CA MET A 430 -32.15 -41.19 13.40
C MET A 430 -33.14 -42.30 13.12
N LYS A 431 -34.02 -42.12 12.15
CA LYS A 431 -34.90 -43.21 11.74
C LYS A 431 -34.08 -44.31 11.06
N LYS A 432 -34.55 -45.54 11.18
CA LYS A 432 -33.90 -46.73 10.60
C LYS A 432 -33.81 -46.67 9.07
N GLU A 433 -34.76 -45.96 8.44
CA GLU A 433 -34.78 -45.65 7.00
C GLU A 433 -33.67 -44.67 6.58
N ASP A 434 -33.26 -43.76 7.47
CA ASP A 434 -32.27 -42.70 7.19
C ASP A 434 -30.83 -43.11 7.55
N LEU A 435 -30.66 -44.11 8.43
CA LEU A 435 -29.35 -44.67 8.79
C LEU A 435 -28.47 -45.08 7.58
N PRO A 436 -28.98 -45.74 6.52
CA PRO A 436 -28.15 -46.04 5.33
C PRO A 436 -27.74 -44.79 4.55
N ASN A 437 -28.48 -43.68 4.69
CA ASN A 437 -28.15 -42.40 4.07
C ASN A 437 -27.18 -41.58 4.92
N HIS A 438 -26.79 -42.04 6.11
CA HIS A 438 -25.83 -41.36 6.98
C HIS A 438 -24.39 -41.78 6.64
N PHE A 439 -23.51 -40.81 6.41
CA PHE A 439 -22.08 -41.07 6.18
C PHE A 439 -21.19 -40.37 7.22
N HIS A 440 -20.01 -40.93 7.39
CA HIS A 440 -18.87 -40.30 8.06
C HIS A 440 -17.75 -40.12 7.05
N CYS A 441 -17.03 -39.01 7.13
CA CYS A 441 -15.79 -38.86 6.39
C CYS A 441 -14.70 -39.75 7.02
N ASP A 442 -13.82 -40.30 6.19
CA ASP A 442 -12.68 -41.11 6.63
C ASP A 442 -11.45 -40.23 6.96
N HIS A 443 -11.48 -38.94 6.59
CA HIS A 443 -10.38 -37.99 6.75
C HIS A 443 -10.63 -36.88 7.78
N CYS A 444 -11.88 -36.70 8.23
CA CYS A 444 -12.24 -35.72 9.26
C CYS A 444 -13.49 -36.15 10.04
N ASP A 445 -13.84 -35.41 11.09
CA ASP A 445 -14.97 -35.73 11.99
C ASP A 445 -16.36 -35.38 11.43
N MET A 446 -16.44 -34.95 10.17
CA MET A 446 -17.71 -34.59 9.52
C MET A 446 -18.59 -35.80 9.28
N HIS A 447 -19.89 -35.59 9.47
CA HIS A 447 -20.95 -36.56 9.24
C HIS A 447 -22.15 -35.86 8.60
N GLY A 448 -22.90 -36.57 7.76
CA GLY A 448 -24.00 -35.97 7.01
C GLY A 448 -24.73 -36.99 6.14
N SER A 449 -25.42 -36.52 5.11
CA SER A 449 -26.12 -37.39 4.16
C SER A 449 -25.18 -37.91 3.07
N ILE A 450 -25.35 -39.15 2.61
CA ILE A 450 -24.53 -39.80 1.59
C ILE A 450 -24.45 -38.97 0.30
N SER A 451 -25.52 -38.21 -0.01
CA SER A 451 -25.58 -37.27 -1.13
C SER A 451 -24.57 -36.11 -1.00
N GLU A 452 -24.22 -35.73 0.22
CA GLU A 452 -23.26 -34.67 0.56
C GLU A 452 -21.83 -35.19 0.63
N LYS A 453 -21.63 -36.51 0.69
CA LYS A 453 -20.28 -37.11 0.80
C LYS A 453 -19.36 -36.68 -0.32
N ASN A 454 -19.82 -36.73 -1.57
CA ASN A 454 -19.01 -36.36 -2.73
C ASN A 454 -18.65 -34.86 -2.70
N LYS A 455 -19.61 -34.01 -2.32
CA LYS A 455 -19.42 -32.57 -2.15
C LYS A 455 -18.39 -32.27 -1.07
N HIS A 456 -18.51 -32.92 0.09
CA HIS A 456 -17.55 -32.79 1.18
C HIS A 456 -16.13 -33.21 0.77
N MET A 457 -16.00 -34.36 0.09
CA MET A 457 -14.70 -34.85 -0.39
C MET A 457 -14.06 -33.91 -1.41
N GLU A 458 -14.85 -33.36 -2.33
CA GLU A 458 -14.35 -32.37 -3.30
C GLU A 458 -13.85 -31.10 -2.59
N ILE A 459 -14.67 -30.49 -1.72
CA ILE A 459 -14.36 -29.19 -1.11
C ILE A 459 -13.25 -29.28 -0.07
N TYR A 460 -13.26 -30.30 0.79
CA TYR A 460 -12.40 -30.37 1.97
C TYR A 460 -11.26 -31.38 1.87
N HIS A 461 -11.31 -32.30 0.90
CA HIS A 461 -10.31 -33.37 0.71
C HIS A 461 -9.87 -33.53 -0.76
N GLY A 462 -9.96 -32.46 -1.56
CA GLY A 462 -9.48 -32.39 -2.94
C GLY A 462 -8.05 -31.84 -3.03
N TRP A 463 -7.30 -32.19 -4.07
CA TRP A 463 -5.98 -31.59 -4.31
C TRP A 463 -6.10 -30.40 -5.27
N TYR A 464 -5.77 -29.22 -4.78
CA TYR A 464 -5.85 -27.98 -5.55
C TYR A 464 -4.50 -27.26 -5.60
N GLN A 465 -4.08 -26.90 -6.82
CA GLN A 465 -2.86 -26.14 -7.06
C GLN A 465 -3.21 -24.69 -7.41
N CYS A 466 -2.53 -23.74 -6.77
CA CYS A 466 -2.68 -22.33 -7.11
C CYS A 466 -1.93 -21.98 -8.40
N SER A 467 -2.40 -20.96 -9.13
CA SER A 467 -1.75 -20.46 -10.37
C SER A 467 -0.34 -19.91 -10.14
N CYS A 468 -0.02 -19.54 -8.90
CA CYS A 468 1.30 -19.08 -8.52
C CYS A 468 2.35 -20.20 -8.39
N GLU A 469 1.98 -21.46 -8.66
CA GLU A 469 2.79 -22.69 -8.64
C GLU A 469 3.56 -22.99 -7.33
N SER A 470 3.37 -22.16 -6.30
CA SER A 470 4.12 -22.18 -5.04
C SER A 470 3.28 -22.67 -3.86
N PHE A 471 2.00 -23.01 -4.11
CA PHE A 471 1.08 -23.43 -3.06
C PHE A 471 0.10 -24.50 -3.59
N GLU A 472 0.01 -25.58 -2.82
CA GLU A 472 -0.93 -26.68 -3.01
C GLU A 472 -1.67 -26.89 -1.69
N SER A 473 -2.99 -27.10 -1.75
CA SER A 473 -3.80 -27.38 -0.57
C SER A 473 -4.75 -28.56 -0.78
N PRO A 474 -5.02 -29.34 0.29
CA PRO A 474 -5.99 -30.44 0.29
C PRO A 474 -7.44 -29.95 0.42
N SER A 475 -7.68 -28.63 0.46
CA SER A 475 -9.02 -28.07 0.57
C SER A 475 -9.16 -26.76 -0.23
N LEU A 476 -10.37 -26.54 -0.75
CA LEU A 476 -10.77 -25.35 -1.49
C LEU A 476 -10.78 -24.08 -0.61
N PRO A 477 -11.27 -24.10 0.65
CA PRO A 477 -11.21 -22.92 1.52
C PRO A 477 -9.79 -22.46 1.84
N GLU A 478 -8.83 -23.39 1.99
CA GLU A 478 -7.42 -23.04 2.18
C GLU A 478 -6.81 -22.41 0.93
N LEU A 479 -7.16 -22.90 -0.27
CA LEU A 479 -6.73 -22.28 -1.52
C LEU A 479 -7.27 -20.85 -1.64
N ALA A 480 -8.56 -20.65 -1.34
CA ALA A 480 -9.19 -19.33 -1.37
C ALA A 480 -8.55 -18.38 -0.36
N LYS A 481 -8.21 -18.87 0.84
CA LYS A 481 -7.46 -18.10 1.84
C LYS A 481 -6.08 -17.72 1.31
N HIS A 482 -5.31 -18.65 0.74
CA HIS A 482 -4.01 -18.37 0.16
C HIS A 482 -4.09 -17.30 -0.94
N ARG A 483 -5.00 -17.46 -1.92
CA ARG A 483 -5.26 -16.50 -3.00
C ARG A 483 -5.61 -15.12 -2.48
N ARG A 484 -6.36 -15.07 -1.38
CA ARG A 484 -6.72 -13.81 -0.72
C ARG A 484 -5.60 -13.19 0.08
N THR A 485 -4.70 -13.94 0.73
CA THR A 485 -3.77 -13.36 1.71
C THR A 485 -2.32 -13.33 1.26
N THR A 486 -1.79 -14.47 0.82
CA THR A 486 -0.34 -14.74 0.69
C THR A 486 0.11 -15.05 -0.72
N CYS A 487 -0.82 -15.15 -1.67
CA CYS A 487 -0.50 -15.44 -3.06
C CYS A 487 0.38 -14.36 -3.67
N SER A 488 1.45 -14.77 -4.35
CA SER A 488 2.37 -13.84 -5.02
C SER A 488 1.75 -13.11 -6.20
N GLU A 489 0.74 -13.69 -6.84
CA GLU A 489 0.01 -13.11 -7.97
C GLU A 489 -1.12 -12.18 -7.53
N ARG A 490 -1.40 -12.10 -6.22
CA ARG A 490 -2.41 -11.18 -5.68
C ARG A 490 -2.00 -9.73 -5.97
N PHE A 491 -2.94 -8.91 -6.43
CA PHE A 491 -2.73 -7.47 -6.54
C PHE A 491 -2.97 -6.77 -5.20
N ILE A 492 -2.05 -5.89 -4.84
CA ILE A 492 -2.09 -5.04 -3.65
C ILE A 492 -1.83 -3.58 -4.05
N ILE A 493 -2.41 -2.64 -3.31
CA ILE A 493 -2.01 -1.24 -3.38
C ILE A 493 -0.77 -1.09 -2.52
N CYS A 494 0.37 -0.80 -3.15
CA CYS A 494 1.64 -0.70 -2.42
C CYS A 494 1.62 0.49 -1.45
N ARG A 495 2.04 0.26 -0.20
CA ARG A 495 2.09 1.30 0.85
C ARG A 495 3.01 2.49 0.53
N TYR A 496 3.95 2.31 -0.39
CA TYR A 496 5.01 3.29 -0.70
C TYR A 496 4.84 3.99 -2.05
N CYS A 497 4.25 3.35 -3.06
CA CYS A 497 3.96 3.99 -4.35
C CYS A 497 2.48 4.21 -4.60
N HIS A 498 1.58 3.67 -3.76
CA HIS A 498 0.13 3.77 -3.88
C HIS A 498 -0.46 3.29 -5.22
N THR A 499 0.33 2.54 -6.00
CA THR A 499 -0.10 1.92 -7.26
C THR A 499 -0.55 0.49 -7.02
N LEU A 500 -1.53 0.04 -7.79
CA LEU A 500 -1.95 -1.36 -7.83
C LEU A 500 -0.88 -2.21 -8.53
N VAL A 501 -0.29 -3.15 -7.81
CA VAL A 501 0.84 -3.96 -8.25
C VAL A 501 0.69 -5.38 -7.75
N GLN A 502 1.36 -6.35 -8.39
CA GLN A 502 1.44 -7.70 -7.86
C GLN A 502 2.26 -7.73 -6.57
N GLN A 503 1.75 -8.44 -5.57
CA GLN A 503 2.35 -8.60 -4.25
C GLN A 503 3.76 -9.18 -4.36
N GLY A 504 3.93 -10.15 -5.26
CA GLY A 504 5.15 -10.94 -5.41
C GLY A 504 5.36 -11.89 -4.22
N GLY A 505 6.43 -12.68 -4.29
CA GLY A 505 6.75 -13.65 -3.24
C GLY A 505 7.12 -12.99 -1.89
N PRO A 506 7.36 -13.81 -0.86
CA PRO A 506 7.91 -13.31 0.40
C PRO A 506 9.24 -12.58 0.14
N SER A 507 9.50 -11.49 0.86
CA SER A 507 10.73 -10.72 0.70
C SER A 507 11.97 -11.58 0.93
N SER A 508 13.05 -11.32 0.18
CA SER A 508 14.36 -11.94 0.41
C SER A 508 14.94 -11.53 1.76
N ASN A 509 14.72 -10.29 2.17
CA ASN A 509 15.16 -9.76 3.45
C ASN A 509 14.31 -10.28 4.63
N ALA A 510 14.96 -10.85 5.64
CA ALA A 510 14.30 -11.39 6.84
C ALA A 510 13.60 -10.29 7.67
N ARG A 511 14.19 -9.09 7.78
CA ARG A 511 13.59 -7.95 8.48
C ARG A 511 12.28 -7.49 7.83
N ASP A 512 12.27 -7.42 6.50
CA ASP A 512 11.10 -6.98 5.75
C ASP A 512 9.97 -8.03 5.85
N ARG A 513 10.34 -9.33 5.90
CA ARG A 513 9.39 -10.43 6.13
C ARG A 513 8.71 -10.35 7.50
N MET A 514 9.47 -10.03 8.56
CA MET A 514 8.88 -9.83 9.90
C MET A 514 7.95 -8.63 9.97
N ARG A 515 8.16 -7.62 9.12
CA ARG A 515 7.27 -6.46 8.98
C ARG A 515 6.06 -6.73 8.08
N GLY A 516 5.96 -7.95 7.53
CA GLY A 516 4.89 -8.35 6.62
C GLY A 516 4.97 -7.70 5.23
N LEU A 517 6.16 -7.24 4.82
CA LEU A 517 6.38 -6.72 3.47
C LEU A 517 6.62 -7.86 2.49
N ASN A 518 6.03 -7.73 1.31
CA ASN A 518 6.26 -8.65 0.20
C ASN A 518 7.38 -8.12 -0.72
N SER A 519 7.78 -8.89 -1.73
CA SER A 519 8.93 -8.55 -2.56
C SER A 519 8.82 -7.18 -3.23
N HIS A 520 7.63 -6.81 -3.73
CA HIS A 520 7.44 -5.49 -4.33
C HIS A 520 7.51 -4.37 -3.28
N GLU A 521 6.82 -4.51 -2.14
CA GLU A 521 6.82 -3.50 -1.08
C GLU A 521 8.22 -3.30 -0.48
N SER A 522 8.99 -4.38 -0.35
CA SER A 522 10.39 -4.33 0.10
C SER A 522 11.23 -3.48 -0.85
N TYR A 523 11.20 -3.78 -2.14
CA TYR A 523 11.94 -3.02 -3.17
C TYR A 523 11.48 -1.56 -3.25
N CYS A 524 10.17 -1.34 -3.24
CA CYS A 524 9.58 -0.01 -3.33
C CYS A 524 9.88 0.84 -2.08
N GLY A 525 9.94 0.20 -0.91
CA GLY A 525 10.30 0.81 0.37
C GLY A 525 11.79 1.13 0.51
N ASP A 526 12.67 0.48 -0.25
CA ASP A 526 14.11 0.77 -0.25
C ASP A 526 14.46 2.08 -0.96
N ARG A 527 13.55 2.64 -1.75
CA ARG A 527 13.71 3.98 -2.34
C ARG A 527 13.94 5.02 -1.23
N THR A 528 14.86 5.94 -1.48
CA THR A 528 15.28 6.93 -0.49
C THR A 528 14.67 8.30 -0.76
N ILE A 529 14.32 9.01 0.30
CA ILE A 529 13.95 10.43 0.28
C ILE A 529 14.94 11.25 1.11
N GLN A 530 15.11 12.52 0.76
CA GLN A 530 15.96 13.42 1.54
C GLN A 530 15.17 13.98 2.73
N CYS A 531 15.70 13.79 3.94
CA CYS A 531 15.13 14.37 5.15
C CYS A 531 15.33 15.90 5.16
N GLN A 532 14.24 16.65 5.29
CA GLN A 532 14.30 18.13 5.32
C GLN A 532 14.97 18.70 6.59
N LYS A 533 15.12 17.89 7.66
CA LYS A 533 15.73 18.34 8.93
C LYS A 533 17.25 18.16 8.97
N CYS A 534 17.78 17.08 8.39
CA CYS A 534 19.21 16.76 8.44
C CYS A 534 19.86 16.53 7.07
N SER A 535 19.10 16.66 5.98
CA SER A 535 19.53 16.45 4.60
C SER A 535 20.08 15.06 4.28
N GLN A 536 19.94 14.09 5.20
CA GLN A 536 20.33 12.70 4.99
C GLN A 536 19.31 11.96 4.11
N MET A 537 19.82 11.05 3.28
CA MET A 537 18.99 10.15 2.47
C MET A 537 18.48 9.00 3.35
N VAL A 538 17.17 8.85 3.44
CA VAL A 538 16.51 7.86 4.30
C VAL A 538 15.56 7.03 3.45
N SER A 539 15.60 5.70 3.60
CA SER A 539 14.67 4.79 2.93
C SER A 539 13.23 5.04 3.39
N LEU A 540 12.27 4.99 2.45
CA LEU A 540 10.83 5.18 2.70
C LEU A 540 10.32 4.29 3.85
N LYS A 541 10.84 3.07 3.99
CA LYS A 541 10.43 2.14 5.05
C LYS A 541 10.91 2.52 6.46
N ASP A 542 11.90 3.40 6.57
CA ASP A 542 12.49 3.81 7.85
C ASP A 542 12.29 5.30 8.16
N VAL A 543 11.54 6.05 7.33
CA VAL A 543 11.24 7.48 7.54
C VAL A 543 10.60 7.75 8.90
N GLN A 544 9.67 6.89 9.32
CA GLN A 544 8.99 7.06 10.61
C GLN A 544 9.94 6.87 11.80
N VAL A 545 10.83 5.88 11.74
CA VAL A 545 11.84 5.65 12.78
C VAL A 545 12.88 6.77 12.79
N HIS A 546 13.28 7.27 11.63
CA HIS A 546 14.17 8.41 11.51
C HIS A 546 13.56 9.69 12.12
N ALA A 547 12.27 9.95 11.87
CA ALA A 547 11.55 11.06 12.49
C ALA A 547 11.48 10.94 14.03
N GLN A 548 11.27 9.73 14.55
CA GLN A 548 11.33 9.47 15.99
C GLN A 548 12.72 9.72 16.58
N ASN A 549 13.80 9.42 15.84
CA ASN A 549 15.16 9.73 16.29
C ASN A 549 15.40 11.25 16.40
N HIS A 550 14.85 12.05 15.47
CA HIS A 550 14.90 13.51 15.61
C HIS A 550 14.18 14.01 16.86
N GLU A 551 13.01 13.44 17.17
CA GLU A 551 12.27 13.78 18.39
C GLU A 551 13.05 13.38 19.65
N TYR A 552 13.67 12.18 19.64
CA TYR A 552 14.52 11.72 20.73
C TYR A 552 15.74 12.63 20.94
N GLN A 553 16.42 13.02 19.86
CA GLN A 553 17.56 13.95 19.92
C GLN A 553 17.14 15.31 20.45
N ARG A 554 15.97 15.83 20.02
CA ARG A 554 15.39 17.09 20.53
C ARG A 554 15.15 17.01 22.05
N GLN A 555 14.57 15.91 22.53
CA GLN A 555 14.26 15.72 23.95
C GLN A 555 15.51 15.57 24.82
N ASN A 556 16.59 15.01 24.28
CA ASN A 556 17.86 14.79 25.00
C ASN A 556 18.86 15.94 24.88
N GLN A 557 18.49 17.09 24.28
CA GLN A 557 19.39 18.24 24.25
C GLN A 557 19.60 18.79 25.66
N ALA A 558 20.87 18.95 26.06
CA ALA A 558 21.21 19.59 27.32
C ALA A 558 20.75 21.06 27.32
N THR A 559 20.25 21.53 28.45
CA THR A 559 19.84 22.93 28.64
C THR A 559 21.04 23.86 28.45
N PRO A 560 20.95 24.90 27.60
CA PRO A 560 22.04 25.85 27.40
C PRO A 560 22.47 26.51 28.72
N HIS A 561 23.77 26.58 28.99
CA HIS A 561 24.27 27.19 30.22
C HIS A 561 24.39 28.72 30.08
N LEU A 562 23.48 29.46 30.69
CA LEU A 562 23.54 30.92 30.75
C LEU A 562 24.46 31.42 31.88
N CYS A 563 24.87 32.69 31.77
CA CYS A 563 25.59 33.43 32.79
C CYS A 563 24.88 33.38 34.14
N SER A 564 25.63 33.22 35.23
CA SER A 564 25.07 33.15 36.59
C SER A 564 24.54 34.50 37.11
N ASN A 565 24.76 35.58 36.38
CA ASN A 565 24.11 36.86 36.64
C ASN A 565 22.67 36.81 36.10
N GLN A 566 21.69 36.94 36.99
CA GLN A 566 20.26 36.89 36.67
C GLN A 566 19.82 37.98 35.69
N ASN A 567 20.59 39.07 35.55
CA ASN A 567 20.33 40.10 34.55
C ASN A 567 21.02 39.86 33.21
N CYS A 568 21.89 38.85 33.11
CA CYS A 568 22.68 38.57 31.93
C CYS A 568 22.17 37.30 31.23
N VAL A 569 21.75 37.46 29.98
CA VAL A 569 21.34 36.34 29.11
C VAL A 569 22.46 35.82 28.21
N ARG A 570 23.72 36.24 28.44
CA ARG A 570 24.84 35.73 27.63
C ARG A 570 25.17 34.29 28.03
N GLY A 571 25.56 33.46 27.07
CA GLY A 571 26.07 32.11 27.33
C GLY A 571 27.33 32.13 28.22
N LYS A 572 27.50 31.10 29.05
CA LYS A 572 28.77 30.80 29.72
C LYS A 572 29.77 30.37 28.64
N GLY A 573 30.93 31.03 28.59
CA GLY A 573 32.04 30.58 27.73
C GLY A 573 32.63 29.26 28.26
N SER A 574 33.52 28.65 27.47
CA SER A 574 34.19 27.37 27.81
C SER A 574 34.97 27.40 29.14
N THR A 575 35.43 28.58 29.57
CA THR A 575 36.12 28.77 30.85
C THR A 575 35.15 29.14 31.97
N VAL A 576 35.01 28.24 32.96
CA VAL A 576 34.14 28.45 34.12
C VAL A 576 34.90 29.25 35.17
N ASN A 577 34.51 30.52 35.35
CA ASN A 577 35.02 31.36 36.44
C ASN A 577 34.40 30.95 37.78
N VAL A 578 35.03 31.33 38.90
CA VAL A 578 34.57 31.04 40.29
C VAL A 578 33.13 31.48 40.57
N LEU A 579 32.60 32.48 39.84
CA LEU A 579 31.23 32.98 39.98
C LEU A 579 30.29 32.49 38.87
N GLY A 580 30.76 31.66 37.95
CA GLY A 580 29.99 31.20 36.78
C GLY A 580 29.50 32.35 35.87
N LEU A 581 30.24 33.46 35.80
CA LEU A 581 29.90 34.64 35.01
C LEU A 581 30.52 34.56 33.61
N CYS A 582 29.87 35.16 32.61
CA CYS A 582 30.45 35.35 31.28
C CYS A 582 31.66 36.32 31.34
N GLN A 583 32.53 36.30 30.33
CA GLN A 583 33.78 37.07 30.35
C GLN A 583 33.56 38.57 30.56
N LEU A 584 32.49 39.16 30.02
CA LEU A 584 32.18 40.57 30.18
C LEU A 584 31.65 40.92 31.57
N CYS A 585 30.87 40.03 32.19
CA CYS A 585 30.42 40.23 33.57
C CYS A 585 31.55 40.00 34.57
N PHE A 586 32.49 39.09 34.27
CA PHE A 586 33.61 38.77 35.15
C PHE A 586 34.81 39.71 35.00
N GLY A 587 35.04 40.29 33.82
CA GLY A 587 36.20 41.13 33.51
C GLY A 587 36.53 42.19 34.56
N PRO A 588 35.57 42.98 35.09
CA PRO A 588 35.83 43.99 36.12
C PRO A 588 36.34 43.43 37.46
N TYR A 589 36.10 42.13 37.70
CA TYR A 589 36.45 41.43 38.92
C TYR A 589 37.64 40.50 38.73
N TRP A 590 38.20 40.43 37.52
CA TRP A 590 39.39 39.65 37.25
C TRP A 590 40.59 40.25 38.02
N ILE A 591 41.35 39.37 38.65
CA ILE A 591 42.51 39.72 39.47
C ILE A 591 43.68 38.87 38.96
N PRO A 592 44.79 39.50 38.50
CA PRO A 592 45.98 38.77 38.05
C PRO A 592 46.73 38.05 39.18
N THR A 593 46.55 38.45 40.44
CA THR A 593 47.21 37.86 41.61
C THR A 593 46.38 36.72 42.20
N GLU A 594 47.01 35.59 42.54
CA GLU A 594 46.32 34.47 43.20
C GLU A 594 45.67 34.89 44.53
N ASP A 595 44.36 34.60 44.66
CA ASP A 595 43.53 34.88 45.85
C ASP A 595 42.90 33.57 46.36
N PRO A 596 43.64 32.75 47.13
CA PRO A 596 43.20 31.42 47.54
C PRO A 596 41.96 31.42 48.45
N LYS A 597 41.58 32.56 49.05
CA LYS A 597 40.38 32.70 49.89
C LYS A 597 39.28 33.55 49.24
N ASN A 598 39.45 33.98 47.98
CA ASN A 598 38.53 34.86 47.24
C ASN A 598 38.15 36.17 48.00
N GLN A 599 38.97 36.63 48.94
CA GLN A 599 38.63 37.77 49.80
C GLN A 599 38.62 39.09 49.02
N LYS A 600 39.57 39.28 48.10
CA LYS A 600 39.65 40.48 47.26
C LYS A 600 38.53 40.49 46.23
N LEU A 601 38.14 39.32 45.72
CA LEU A 601 36.99 39.16 44.84
C LEU A 601 35.70 39.59 45.54
N VAL A 602 35.44 39.07 46.75
CA VAL A 602 34.27 39.44 47.56
C VAL A 602 34.26 40.93 47.89
N GLN A 603 35.39 41.52 48.26
CA GLN A 603 35.48 42.96 48.53
C GLN A 603 35.15 43.82 47.31
N ARG A 604 35.66 43.48 46.11
CA ARG A 604 35.32 44.21 44.87
C ARG A 604 33.84 44.07 44.52
N LEU A 605 33.29 42.86 44.68
CA LEU A 605 31.88 42.59 44.46
C LEU A 605 30.99 43.39 45.44
N ALA A 606 31.36 43.41 46.72
CA ALA A 606 30.68 44.20 47.76
C ALA A 606 30.67 45.70 47.43
N ARG A 607 31.83 46.27 47.07
CA ARG A 607 31.92 47.69 46.66
C ARG A 607 31.01 48.01 45.48
N LYS A 608 30.91 47.10 44.50
CA LYS A 608 30.03 47.29 43.33
C LYS A 608 28.55 47.25 43.71
N TYR A 609 28.13 46.29 44.54
CA TYR A 609 26.74 46.24 45.04
C TYR A 609 26.39 47.45 45.89
N HIS A 610 27.30 47.89 46.78
CA HIS A 610 27.09 49.09 47.58
C HIS A 610 26.89 50.33 46.71
N SER A 611 27.70 50.53 45.67
CA SER A 611 27.49 51.62 44.71
C SER A 611 26.20 51.46 43.91
N GLN A 612 25.83 50.25 43.48
CA GLN A 612 24.57 49.99 42.77
C GLN A 612 23.33 50.34 43.61
N LEU A 613 23.35 50.10 44.92
CA LEU A 613 22.24 50.41 45.83
C LEU A 613 22.21 51.88 46.27
N MET A 614 23.37 52.54 46.37
CA MET A 614 23.47 53.94 46.78
C MET A 614 23.20 54.91 45.62
N SER A 615 24.04 54.87 44.58
CA SER A 615 24.02 55.82 43.47
C SER A 615 23.29 55.29 42.23
N GLY A 616 23.20 53.97 42.11
CA GLY A 616 22.71 53.31 40.90
C GLY A 616 23.71 53.39 39.73
N CYS A 617 23.31 52.87 38.57
CA CYS A 617 24.15 52.83 37.37
C CYS A 617 23.97 54.04 36.43
N GLY A 618 23.02 54.93 36.71
CA GLY A 618 22.77 56.16 35.92
C GLY A 618 22.07 55.96 34.57
N ASN A 619 21.81 54.70 34.18
CA ASN A 619 21.18 54.36 32.90
C ASN A 619 19.66 54.15 33.05
N ASN A 620 18.87 54.83 32.21
CA ASN A 620 17.40 54.78 32.23
C ASN A 620 16.81 53.43 31.76
N TRP A 621 17.53 52.67 30.94
CA TRP A 621 17.11 51.35 30.46
C TRP A 621 17.40 50.22 31.46
N CYS A 622 18.07 50.49 32.58
CA CYS A 622 18.38 49.48 33.57
C CYS A 622 17.12 48.97 34.28
N ARG A 623 16.91 47.65 34.25
CA ARG A 623 15.78 46.97 34.92
C ARG A 623 16.22 46.06 36.07
N ASN A 624 17.43 46.24 36.60
CA ASN A 624 17.93 45.43 37.71
C ASN A 624 17.17 45.74 39.00
N GLN A 625 16.65 44.75 39.71
CA GLN A 625 15.95 44.94 40.98
C GLN A 625 16.82 45.53 42.10
N TYR A 626 18.15 45.35 42.04
CA TYR A 626 19.11 45.84 43.05
C TYR A 626 19.92 47.04 42.54
N CYS A 627 19.26 47.97 41.83
CA CYS A 627 19.86 49.22 41.36
C CYS A 627 19.01 50.41 41.80
N ALA A 628 19.63 51.45 42.36
CA ALA A 628 18.93 52.66 42.78
C ALA A 628 18.25 53.38 41.59
N THR A 629 18.89 53.35 40.41
CA THR A 629 18.37 54.01 39.20
C THR A 629 17.07 53.38 38.70
N SER A 630 16.94 52.06 38.78
CA SER A 630 15.72 51.34 38.36
C SER A 630 14.61 51.43 39.41
N ARG A 631 14.96 51.42 40.70
CA ARG A 631 14.01 51.57 41.82
C ARG A 631 13.50 53.00 41.98
N GLY A 632 14.18 54.00 41.41
CA GLY A 632 13.86 55.42 41.60
C GLY A 632 14.05 55.92 43.04
N ARG A 633 14.72 55.13 43.90
CA ARG A 633 15.00 55.46 45.30
C ARG A 633 16.47 55.17 45.60
N GLN A 634 17.19 56.19 46.05
CA GLN A 634 18.53 56.04 46.62
C GLN A 634 18.40 55.55 48.06
N MET A 635 19.20 54.57 48.43
CA MET A 635 19.25 54.06 49.80
C MET A 635 20.28 54.87 50.61
N ASP A 636 20.07 54.95 51.93
CA ASP A 636 21.10 55.44 52.84
C ASP A 636 22.21 54.37 53.03
N ALA A 637 23.40 54.81 53.45
CA ALA A 637 24.58 53.96 53.55
C ALA A 637 24.37 52.72 54.45
N THR A 638 23.56 52.87 55.51
CA THR A 638 23.29 51.81 56.50
C THR A 638 22.34 50.75 55.93
N SER A 639 21.25 51.18 55.29
CA SER A 639 20.32 50.27 54.63
C SER A 639 20.95 49.55 53.43
N ALA A 640 21.75 50.28 52.63
CA ALA A 640 22.47 49.69 51.49
C ALA A 640 23.49 48.63 51.92
N ALA A 641 24.17 48.81 53.06
CA ALA A 641 25.09 47.82 53.60
C ALA A 641 24.37 46.53 54.08
N THR A 642 23.17 46.68 54.65
CA THR A 642 22.35 45.55 55.12
C THR A 642 21.82 44.71 53.96
N GLU A 643 21.27 45.35 52.91
CA GLU A 643 20.78 44.65 51.71
C GLU A 643 21.93 44.02 50.90
N MET A 644 23.08 44.71 50.80
CA MET A 644 24.30 44.16 50.19
C MET A 644 24.75 42.85 50.84
N MET A 645 24.74 42.77 52.18
CA MET A 645 25.13 41.56 52.90
C MET A 645 24.18 40.38 52.60
N GLY A 646 22.89 40.66 52.43
CA GLY A 646 21.90 39.67 51.96
C GLY A 646 22.23 39.15 50.56
N ILE A 647 22.48 40.04 49.61
CA ILE A 647 22.81 39.69 48.22
C ILE A 647 24.12 38.89 48.14
N LEU A 648 25.15 39.26 48.91
CA LEU A 648 26.42 38.54 48.95
C LEU A 648 26.28 37.12 49.52
N LYS A 649 25.38 36.92 50.50
CA LYS A 649 25.05 35.60 51.04
C LYS A 649 24.35 34.73 50.00
N GLU A 650 23.46 35.31 49.20
CA GLU A 650 22.79 34.61 48.09
C GLU A 650 23.72 34.31 46.91
N ALA A 651 24.76 35.11 46.71
CA ALA A 651 25.77 34.88 45.67
C ALA A 651 26.66 33.65 45.91
N ARG A 652 26.68 33.12 47.14
CA ARG A 652 27.40 31.89 47.53
C ARG A 652 28.84 31.83 47.00
N VAL A 653 29.60 32.91 47.14
CA VAL A 653 30.97 33.00 46.63
C VAL A 653 31.84 31.93 47.32
N GLY A 654 32.35 30.95 46.55
CA GLY A 654 33.14 29.81 47.05
C GLY A 654 32.40 28.47 47.19
N ALA A 655 31.10 28.40 46.88
CA ALA A 655 30.39 27.12 46.73
C ALA A 655 30.72 26.43 45.40
N ALA A 656 30.54 25.10 45.31
CA ALA A 656 30.83 24.34 44.09
C ALA A 656 29.82 24.59 42.94
N GLU A 657 28.55 24.88 43.25
CA GLU A 657 27.48 25.15 42.28
C GLU A 657 26.44 26.15 42.80
N GLY A 658 25.69 26.80 41.88
CA GLY A 658 24.49 27.58 42.21
C GLY A 658 24.70 29.06 42.54
N HIS A 659 25.77 29.70 42.06
CA HIS A 659 25.98 31.13 42.23
C HIS A 659 24.86 31.94 41.55
N LYS A 660 24.28 32.91 42.25
CA LYS A 660 23.33 33.88 41.68
C LYS A 660 23.82 35.28 41.95
N THR A 661 23.98 36.08 40.89
CA THR A 661 24.41 37.48 41.03
C THR A 661 23.43 38.40 40.31
N TRP A 662 23.42 39.67 40.69
CA TRP A 662 22.50 40.66 40.14
C TRP A 662 23.25 41.96 39.82
N LEU A 663 24.18 41.84 38.88
CA LEU A 663 24.98 42.96 38.43
C LEU A 663 24.24 43.71 37.32
N CYS A 664 24.38 45.03 37.28
CA CYS A 664 23.92 45.82 36.14
C CYS A 664 24.70 45.42 34.88
N VAL A 665 23.98 45.26 33.78
CA VAL A 665 24.51 44.85 32.47
C VAL A 665 24.31 45.97 31.44
N ASP A 666 24.69 45.76 30.19
CA ASP A 666 24.51 46.70 29.07
C ASP A 666 23.08 46.76 28.51
N GLU A 667 22.80 47.75 27.66
CA GLU A 667 21.48 47.96 27.05
C GLU A 667 21.03 46.76 26.22
N GLY A 668 21.93 46.22 25.39
CA GLY A 668 21.64 45.10 24.50
C GLY A 668 21.23 43.83 25.25
N THR A 669 21.92 43.51 26.35
CA THR A 669 21.54 42.36 27.20
C THR A 669 20.26 42.60 27.98
N THR A 670 20.02 43.83 28.45
CA THR A 670 18.76 44.18 29.14
C THR A 670 17.57 44.05 28.20
N ARG A 671 17.68 44.56 26.97
CA ARG A 671 16.65 44.44 25.93
C ARG A 671 16.38 42.97 25.57
N LYS A 672 17.44 42.17 25.36
CA LYS A 672 17.30 40.73 25.06
C LYS A 672 16.62 39.96 26.20
N LYS A 673 16.94 40.28 27.46
CA LYS A 673 16.29 39.66 28.63
C LYS A 673 14.79 39.93 28.65
N VAL A 674 14.38 41.18 28.44
CA VAL A 674 12.95 41.55 28.37
C VAL A 674 12.25 40.80 27.23
N MET A 675 12.88 40.68 26.06
CA MET A 675 12.29 39.92 24.95
C MET A 675 12.22 38.41 25.23
N ALA A 676 13.20 37.85 25.93
CA ALA A 676 13.16 36.45 26.36
C ALA A 676 12.06 36.18 27.40
N GLU A 677 11.81 37.11 28.32
CA GLU A 677 10.72 37.04 29.29
C GLU A 677 9.34 37.14 28.60
N LEU A 678 9.18 38.06 27.64
CA LEU A 678 7.97 38.16 26.82
C LEU A 678 7.70 36.88 26.01
N LEU A 679 8.74 36.32 25.38
CA LEU A 679 8.63 35.07 24.64
C LEU A 679 8.26 33.89 25.57
N LEU A 680 8.76 33.88 26.81
CA LEU A 680 8.41 32.86 27.79
C LEU A 680 6.92 32.93 28.19
N GLU A 681 6.38 34.15 28.34
CA GLU A 681 4.95 34.38 28.60
C GLU A 681 4.07 33.95 27.42
N GLU A 682 4.46 34.31 26.20
CA GLU A 682 3.76 33.94 24.96
C GLU A 682 3.64 32.42 24.82
N VAL A 683 4.73 31.71 25.10
CA VAL A 683 4.80 30.23 24.97
C VAL A 683 4.34 29.52 26.26
N ARG A 684 3.68 30.25 27.19
CA ARG A 684 3.05 29.76 28.43
C ARG A 684 3.99 28.91 29.31
N GLY A 685 5.29 29.24 29.34
CA GLY A 685 6.28 28.53 30.15
C GLY A 685 6.50 27.06 29.77
N GLN A 686 6.19 26.64 28.54
CA GLN A 686 6.45 25.27 28.07
C GLN A 686 7.94 24.96 27.85
N TYR A 687 8.76 26.00 27.73
CA TYR A 687 10.20 25.92 27.50
C TYR A 687 10.96 26.64 28.61
N ALA A 688 12.21 26.25 28.84
CA ALA A 688 13.07 26.93 29.79
C ALA A 688 13.58 28.26 29.20
N ILE A 689 13.82 29.27 30.04
CA ILE A 689 14.24 30.62 29.59
C ILE A 689 15.55 30.59 28.79
N GLU A 690 16.42 29.61 29.09
CA GLU A 690 17.67 29.37 28.38
C GLU A 690 17.45 29.03 26.90
N TRP A 691 16.36 28.34 26.58
CA TRP A 691 15.98 28.04 25.21
C TRP A 691 15.37 29.26 24.51
N CYS A 692 14.58 30.07 25.22
CA CYS A 692 14.04 31.32 24.68
C CYS A 692 15.15 32.29 24.26
N VAL A 693 16.21 32.39 25.09
CA VAL A 693 17.40 33.19 24.76
C VAL A 693 18.11 32.65 23.52
N LYS A 694 18.33 31.33 23.44
CA LYS A 694 18.97 30.69 22.28
C LYS A 694 18.16 30.87 21.00
N ALA A 695 16.84 30.82 21.08
CA ALA A 695 15.94 31.08 19.96
C ALA A 695 16.08 32.52 19.44
N LEU A 696 16.11 33.51 20.34
CA LEU A 696 16.31 34.92 19.99
C LEU A 696 17.70 35.21 19.40
N GLU A 697 18.73 34.43 19.76
CA GLU A 697 20.05 34.52 19.17
C GLU A 697 20.11 33.93 17.76
N ALA A 698 19.39 32.82 17.52
CA ALA A 698 19.28 32.20 16.19
C ALA A 698 18.50 33.08 15.21
N GLU A 699 17.35 33.62 15.62
CA GLU A 699 16.42 34.34 14.74
C GLU A 699 16.60 35.88 14.76
N ARG A 700 17.78 36.37 15.16
CA ARG A 700 18.14 37.80 15.18
C ARG A 700 17.08 38.69 15.85
N THR A 701 16.51 38.22 16.97
CA THR A 701 15.55 38.94 17.82
C THR A 701 14.12 39.14 17.29
N ASP A 702 13.69 38.36 16.30
CA ASP A 702 12.27 38.24 15.94
C ASP A 702 11.54 37.28 16.91
N LEU A 703 10.42 37.73 17.49
CA LEU A 703 9.65 36.97 18.48
C LEU A 703 8.88 35.81 17.84
N GLU A 704 8.26 36.03 16.68
CA GLU A 704 7.39 35.02 16.06
C GLU A 704 8.23 33.88 15.46
N ALA A 705 9.31 34.23 14.78
CA ALA A 705 10.29 33.25 14.29
C ALA A 705 10.96 32.49 15.45
N ALA A 706 11.28 33.17 16.56
CA ALA A 706 11.83 32.51 17.74
C ALA A 706 10.83 31.53 18.40
N ALA A 707 9.53 31.85 18.42
CA ALA A 707 8.49 30.95 18.92
C ALA A 707 8.38 29.68 18.06
N GLN A 708 8.43 29.82 16.73
CA GLN A 708 8.45 28.68 15.81
C GLN A 708 9.73 27.84 15.97
N TRP A 709 10.88 28.49 16.12
CA TRP A 709 12.16 27.82 16.38
C TRP A 709 12.12 26.98 17.66
N LEU A 710 11.54 27.51 18.74
CA LEU A 710 11.36 26.77 20.00
C LEU A 710 10.53 25.50 19.80
N HIS A 711 9.42 25.58 19.07
CA HIS A 711 8.59 24.42 18.77
C HIS A 711 9.31 23.35 17.95
N LEU A 712 10.25 23.74 17.09
CA LEU A 712 10.96 22.83 16.21
C LEU A 712 12.23 22.24 16.83
N GLN A 713 12.90 22.96 17.73
CA GLN A 713 14.27 22.63 18.16
C GLN A 713 14.42 22.44 19.67
N ALA A 714 13.59 23.04 20.51
CA ALA A 714 13.77 22.99 21.96
C ALA A 714 13.00 21.83 22.61
N PRO A 715 13.58 21.16 23.63
CA PRO A 715 12.85 20.24 24.48
C PRO A 715 11.82 21.00 25.33
N LYS A 716 10.61 20.46 25.40
CA LYS A 716 9.59 20.95 26.34
C LYS A 716 10.02 20.60 27.77
N VAL A 717 9.82 21.52 28.69
CA VAL A 717 10.03 21.25 30.11
C VAL A 717 9.04 20.15 30.51
N LYS A 718 9.54 19.01 30.97
CA LYS A 718 8.68 17.99 31.57
C LYS A 718 8.04 18.63 32.79
N LYS A 719 6.75 19.00 32.71
CA LYS A 719 5.98 19.28 33.91
C LYS A 719 6.12 18.03 34.78
N ALA A 720 6.72 18.16 35.95
CA ALA A 720 6.65 17.11 36.94
C ALA A 720 5.16 16.81 37.12
N VAL A 721 4.75 15.60 36.76
CA VAL A 721 3.42 15.09 37.06
C VAL A 721 3.35 15.13 38.58
N ALA A 722 2.60 16.10 39.11
CA ALA A 722 2.32 16.23 40.53
C ALA A 722 1.39 15.11 40.98
#